data_AF-A0A6J4BXZ8-F1
#
_entry.id   AF-A0A6J4BXZ8-F1
#
_cell.length_a   1.000
_cell.length_b   1.000
_cell.length_c   1.000
_cell.angle_alpha   90.00
_cell.angle_beta   90.00
_cell.angle_gamma   90.00
#
_symmetry.space_group_name_H-M   'P 1'
#
loop_
_entity.id
_entity.type
_entity.pdbx_description
1 polymer ?
#
loop_
_entity_poly.entity_id
_entity_poly.type
_entity_poly.pdbx_seq_one_letter_code
_entity_poly.pdbx_strand_id
1 'polypeptide(L)'
;MRTRLAIHNNDRAGQRWHCREDEDAMMRRWPVALVFGALIVTGASARDTARAPDTRWIATWGASQMIAEGDNALPADRAGAITLRQIVRVSAGGERVRIRLSNAFGTRPLAIGDVRIAHSITPGTPRIEGDARLTFSGRRDAVIPAGAEVYSDPIAFHVAAGADLAISLYLPDAASPQTGHPGSRATSFTLAGNAVTDGTLAGATPTTHWYALADVEVGGAPTAGTIVTMGDSITDGYGVKPERNTRWPDVLAARLRATTATRAIGVVNAGIGGNRVLLDGLGPNLLARFDRDVIARSGVRWAIVLEGVNDLGVLTREAPATPAQHAAIVAQITAGFAQIVARSHAHGIKVIGATVMPFGGNTYYHPTAENEADRQAVNTFIRTSGVFDAVIDFDRVMRDPAHPDRLSPAYDSGDHLHPSEAGYRTMGEAVPLNLFDGSRTPARSRSVIGVAAPVSVGSASRSEDRRPTIAITFDDIPAHGPLVQGQTRVDVIRAITGALAAAQAPAFGFLNAGFGLDAPDDAAKAIAAWRAAGLPLGNHTYSHANLDTVGAAAFAADVGRNEAPLGAAAKGTDWHWFRYPFLSEGRSPAVRDAARADLRARGYRVAAVTMSFNDFSWNPVYAACSVKRDAGAIAKLEASFLGDARAAALAARARAKAQLGRDIPYVLLMHVGAFDARMLPKLLALYREMGFRFVTLPEAEADPYYARAVDLSLPGPTPSLAGPPALPALAGPPAGLCS
;
A
#
# COMPACT_ATOMS: atom_id res chain seq x y z
N MET A 1 48.91 15.86 -54.06
CA MET A 1 48.59 17.08 -54.84
C MET A 1 48.08 18.12 -53.85
N ARG A 2 48.79 19.24 -53.62
CA ARG A 2 48.53 20.58 -54.21
C ARG A 2 47.10 21.10 -53.90
N THR A 3 46.85 22.27 -53.25
CA THR A 3 47.76 23.37 -52.82
C THR A 3 47.11 24.38 -51.83
N ARG A 4 47.95 25.07 -51.00
CA ARG A 4 47.82 26.45 -50.42
C ARG A 4 46.71 26.74 -49.36
N LEU A 5 47.04 27.26 -48.16
CA LEU A 5 47.41 28.65 -47.73
C LEU A 5 46.24 29.67 -47.83
N ALA A 6 46.05 30.68 -46.96
CA ALA A 6 46.62 31.03 -45.65
C ALA A 6 45.98 32.31 -45.03
N ILE A 7 45.77 32.31 -43.69
CA ILE A 7 46.13 33.40 -42.72
C ILE A 7 45.35 34.76 -42.67
N HIS A 8 45.14 35.21 -41.41
CA HIS A 8 44.93 36.59 -40.86
C HIS A 8 43.52 37.20 -40.61
N ASN A 9 43.11 37.16 -39.34
CA ASN A 9 43.04 38.29 -38.38
C ASN A 9 42.37 39.65 -38.74
N ASN A 10 41.30 39.96 -38.00
CA ASN A 10 41.22 41.02 -36.95
C ASN A 10 40.24 42.21 -37.10
N ASP A 11 39.63 42.54 -35.94
CA ASP A 11 39.10 43.82 -35.42
C ASP A 11 37.96 44.66 -36.08
N ARG A 12 36.98 44.97 -35.20
CA ARG A 12 36.31 46.27 -34.92
C ARG A 12 35.26 46.92 -35.85
N ALA A 13 34.07 47.03 -35.24
CA ALA A 13 33.34 48.27 -34.93
C ALA A 13 32.62 49.10 -36.02
N GLY A 14 31.29 49.08 -35.94
CA GLY A 14 30.53 50.27 -35.49
C GLY A 14 29.84 51.17 -36.53
N GLN A 15 28.57 51.52 -36.22
CA GLN A 15 27.81 52.68 -36.73
C GLN A 15 27.36 52.62 -38.22
N ARG A 16 26.27 53.25 -38.71
CA ARG A 16 25.05 53.86 -38.11
C ARG A 16 24.01 54.19 -39.22
N TRP A 17 22.71 54.18 -38.88
CA TRP A 17 21.62 55.10 -39.33
C TRP A 17 20.93 55.06 -40.73
N HIS A 18 19.57 55.07 -40.66
CA HIS A 18 18.54 55.62 -41.59
C HIS A 18 18.43 55.01 -43.03
N CYS A 19 17.29 54.81 -43.71
CA CYS A 19 15.81 55.01 -43.52
C CYS A 19 15.07 54.09 -44.54
N ARG A 20 13.74 53.98 -44.74
CA ARG A 20 12.47 54.61 -44.28
C ARG A 20 11.33 53.53 -44.32
N GLU A 21 10.32 53.53 -43.45
CA GLU A 21 8.91 53.99 -43.63
C GLU A 21 8.13 53.56 -44.89
N ASP A 22 7.04 52.80 -44.69
CA ASP A 22 5.67 53.10 -45.17
C ASP A 22 4.62 52.41 -44.26
N GLU A 23 3.44 53.03 -44.14
CA GLU A 23 2.30 52.69 -43.24
C GLU A 23 1.32 51.69 -43.96
N ASP A 24 0.27 51.06 -43.42
CA ASP A 24 -0.77 51.42 -42.44
C ASP A 24 -1.41 50.11 -41.88
N ALA A 25 -1.60 49.95 -40.56
CA ALA A 25 -2.83 50.22 -39.79
C ALA A 25 -4.07 49.33 -40.05
N MET A 26 -4.44 48.51 -39.04
CA MET A 26 -5.75 48.68 -38.35
C MET A 26 -5.77 47.96 -36.97
N MET A 27 -5.89 48.74 -35.89
CA MET A 27 -6.08 48.21 -34.53
C MET A 27 -7.55 47.98 -34.18
N ARG A 28 -7.83 47.02 -33.28
CA ARG A 28 -8.92 47.14 -32.30
C ARG A 28 -8.40 46.85 -30.89
N ARG A 29 -8.29 47.91 -30.08
CA ARG A 29 -7.95 47.86 -28.65
C ARG A 29 -9.21 47.56 -27.82
N TRP A 30 -9.08 46.77 -26.76
CA TRP A 30 -9.99 46.77 -25.61
C TRP A 30 -9.15 46.97 -24.33
N PRO A 31 -9.54 47.86 -23.40
CA PRO A 31 -8.64 48.32 -22.34
C PRO A 31 -8.67 47.44 -21.09
N VAL A 32 -7.52 47.39 -20.40
CA VAL A 32 -7.43 46.88 -19.03
C VAL A 32 -8.08 47.89 -18.08
N ALA A 33 -9.08 47.47 -17.32
CA ALA A 33 -9.68 48.25 -16.24
C ALA A 33 -9.60 47.47 -14.92
N LEU A 34 -8.84 48.01 -13.96
CA LEU A 34 -8.84 47.56 -12.58
C LEU A 34 -10.17 47.95 -11.91
N VAL A 35 -10.87 46.97 -11.33
CA VAL A 35 -12.00 47.22 -10.43
C VAL A 35 -11.76 46.46 -9.12
N PHE A 36 -11.46 47.21 -8.07
CA PHE A 36 -11.54 46.71 -6.69
C PHE A 36 -13.02 46.53 -6.33
N GLY A 37 -13.50 45.27 -6.32
CA GLY A 37 -14.84 44.91 -5.86
C GLY A 37 -14.80 44.33 -4.46
N ALA A 38 -15.09 45.15 -3.43
CA ALA A 38 -15.29 44.65 -2.08
C ALA A 38 -16.59 43.85 -2.00
N LEU A 39 -16.51 42.54 -1.76
CA LEU A 39 -17.70 41.71 -1.54
C LEU A 39 -18.12 41.76 -0.07
N ILE A 40 -19.19 42.52 0.19
CA ILE A 40 -19.92 42.53 1.44
C ILE A 40 -20.53 41.14 1.68
N VAL A 41 -20.34 40.60 2.89
CA VAL A 41 -21.00 39.35 3.32
C VAL A 41 -22.49 39.64 3.56
N THR A 42 -23.32 39.46 2.54
CA THR A 42 -24.77 39.35 2.71
C THR A 42 -25.13 37.90 3.00
N GLY A 43 -25.59 37.65 4.23
CA GLY A 43 -26.09 36.34 4.64
C GLY A 43 -27.39 35.99 3.93
N ALA A 44 -27.31 35.45 2.72
CA ALA A 44 -28.42 34.79 2.06
C ALA A 44 -28.48 33.35 2.59
N SER A 45 -29.55 33.02 3.33
CA SER A 45 -29.87 31.64 3.70
C SER A 45 -30.12 30.82 2.43
N ALA A 46 -29.08 30.15 1.94
CA ALA A 46 -29.22 29.10 0.94
C ALA A 46 -30.13 28.03 1.53
N ARG A 47 -31.39 28.01 1.08
CA ARG A 47 -32.35 26.95 1.40
C ARG A 47 -31.71 25.62 1.00
N ASP A 48 -31.84 24.61 1.85
CA ASP A 48 -31.39 23.23 1.57
C ASP A 48 -31.97 22.76 0.22
N THR A 49 -31.18 22.87 -0.84
CA THR A 49 -31.47 22.24 -2.12
C THR A 49 -31.23 20.76 -1.94
N ALA A 50 -32.33 20.02 -1.74
CA ALA A 50 -32.46 18.57 -1.73
C ALA A 50 -31.14 17.80 -1.80
N ARG A 51 -30.72 17.26 -0.64
CA ARG A 51 -29.66 16.25 -0.54
C ARG A 51 -29.83 15.23 -1.67
N ALA A 52 -28.88 15.21 -2.60
CA ALA A 52 -28.88 14.23 -3.68
C ALA A 52 -29.04 12.82 -3.06
N PRO A 53 -29.86 11.93 -3.65
CA PRO A 53 -30.08 10.60 -3.09
C PRO A 53 -28.71 9.93 -2.88
N ASP A 54 -28.50 9.38 -1.69
CA ASP A 54 -27.18 8.96 -1.20
C ASP A 54 -26.64 7.77 -2.04
N THR A 55 -26.01 8.07 -3.19
CA THR A 55 -25.52 7.07 -4.15
C THR A 55 -24.21 6.45 -3.70
N ARG A 56 -24.26 5.73 -2.56
CA ARG A 56 -23.14 4.90 -2.10
C ARG A 56 -22.95 3.74 -3.08
N TRP A 57 -21.74 3.63 -3.64
CA TRP A 57 -21.31 2.45 -4.39
C TRP A 57 -20.99 1.30 -3.44
N ILE A 58 -21.33 0.08 -3.85
CA ILE A 58 -20.88 -1.16 -3.21
C ILE A 58 -20.19 -2.05 -4.24
N ALA A 59 -19.12 -2.74 -3.84
CA ALA A 59 -18.65 -3.89 -4.61
C ALA A 59 -19.65 -5.05 -4.41
N THR A 60 -20.18 -5.56 -5.52
CA THR A 60 -21.15 -6.67 -5.58
C THR A 60 -20.53 -7.96 -6.13
N TRP A 61 -19.39 -7.85 -6.79
CA TRP A 61 -18.51 -8.96 -7.08
C TRP A 61 -17.08 -8.41 -7.10
N GLY A 62 -16.11 -9.24 -6.77
CA GLY A 62 -14.70 -8.91 -6.91
C GLY A 62 -13.81 -10.12 -6.64
N ALA A 63 -12.57 -10.04 -7.08
CA ALA A 63 -11.53 -11.05 -6.87
C ALA A 63 -10.21 -10.40 -6.41
N SER A 64 -9.38 -11.17 -5.71
CA SER A 64 -8.06 -10.73 -5.26
C SER A 64 -7.03 -10.92 -6.36
N GLN A 65 -6.30 -9.85 -6.68
CA GLN A 65 -5.37 -9.86 -7.81
C GLN A 65 -4.04 -10.55 -7.44
N MET A 66 -3.53 -11.30 -8.40
CA MET A 66 -2.30 -12.09 -8.38
C MET A 66 -1.49 -11.85 -9.67
N ILE A 67 -0.23 -12.28 -9.67
CA ILE A 67 0.52 -12.51 -10.91
C ILE A 67 -0.09 -13.74 -11.59
N ALA A 68 -0.47 -13.61 -12.86
CA ALA A 68 -0.91 -14.73 -13.68
C ALA A 68 0.28 -15.25 -14.51
N GLU A 69 0.91 -16.31 -14.02
CA GLU A 69 2.12 -16.92 -14.58
C GLU A 69 1.95 -18.42 -14.87
N GLY A 70 2.84 -18.98 -15.71
CA GLY A 70 2.77 -20.36 -16.16
C GLY A 70 1.45 -20.67 -16.87
N ASP A 71 0.84 -21.81 -16.52
CA ASP A 71 -0.47 -22.23 -17.07
C ASP A 71 -1.63 -21.28 -16.69
N ASN A 72 -1.41 -20.36 -15.74
CA ASN A 72 -2.39 -19.34 -15.37
C ASN A 72 -2.31 -18.06 -16.23
N ALA A 73 -1.26 -17.90 -17.04
CA ALA A 73 -1.09 -16.75 -17.92
C ALA A 73 -2.04 -16.84 -19.13
N LEU A 74 -2.23 -15.71 -19.83
CA LEU A 74 -2.84 -15.76 -21.16
C LEU A 74 -1.92 -16.54 -22.11
N PRO A 75 -2.46 -17.48 -22.93
CA PRO A 75 -1.66 -18.26 -23.86
C PRO A 75 -0.76 -17.41 -24.75
N ALA A 76 0.50 -17.84 -24.95
CA ALA A 76 1.52 -17.05 -25.64
C ALA A 76 1.19 -16.79 -27.13
N ASP A 77 0.45 -17.69 -27.77
CA ASP A 77 -0.12 -17.52 -29.13
C ASP A 77 -1.19 -16.40 -29.20
N ARG A 78 -1.59 -15.86 -28.04
CA ARG A 78 -2.61 -14.80 -27.87
C ARG A 78 -2.07 -13.57 -27.14
N ALA A 79 -0.75 -13.40 -27.08
CA ALA A 79 -0.12 -12.20 -26.54
C ALA A 79 -0.38 -10.92 -27.36
N GLY A 80 -0.87 -11.06 -28.60
CA GLY A 80 -1.32 -9.94 -29.43
C GLY A 80 -2.73 -9.43 -29.06
N ALA A 81 -3.37 -8.76 -30.01
CA ALA A 81 -4.73 -8.24 -29.86
C ALA A 81 -5.73 -9.35 -29.52
N ILE A 82 -6.45 -9.22 -28.39
CA ILE A 82 -7.29 -10.28 -27.82
C ILE A 82 -8.57 -9.72 -27.19
N THR A 83 -9.67 -10.46 -27.34
CA THR A 83 -10.93 -10.27 -26.62
C THR A 83 -11.01 -11.26 -25.47
N LEU A 84 -11.29 -10.75 -24.26
CA LEU A 84 -11.52 -11.51 -23.04
C LEU A 84 -12.98 -11.32 -22.61
N ARG A 85 -13.79 -12.38 -22.59
CA ARG A 85 -15.16 -12.35 -22.03
C ARG A 85 -15.19 -13.12 -20.73
N GLN A 86 -15.40 -12.41 -19.62
CA GLN A 86 -15.32 -12.93 -18.27
C GLN A 86 -16.71 -12.98 -17.63
N ILE A 87 -17.13 -14.16 -17.19
CA ILE A 87 -18.43 -14.36 -16.53
C ILE A 87 -18.28 -14.18 -15.02
N VAL A 88 -19.17 -13.39 -14.42
CA VAL A 88 -19.17 -13.08 -12.99
C VAL A 88 -20.59 -13.11 -12.40
N ARG A 89 -20.72 -13.75 -11.23
CA ARG A 89 -21.97 -13.86 -10.46
C ARG A 89 -22.03 -12.71 -9.44
N VAL A 90 -22.89 -11.72 -9.64
CA VAL A 90 -23.03 -10.63 -8.65
C VAL A 90 -23.83 -11.06 -7.42
N SER A 91 -23.55 -10.44 -6.27
CA SER A 91 -24.14 -10.79 -4.98
C SER A 91 -25.38 -9.96 -4.64
N ALA A 92 -25.37 -8.68 -4.97
CA ALA A 92 -26.44 -7.68 -4.79
C ALA A 92 -26.72 -6.92 -6.10
N GLY A 93 -27.92 -6.34 -6.22
CA GLY A 93 -28.36 -5.63 -7.42
C GLY A 93 -28.30 -4.09 -7.32
N GLY A 94 -28.57 -3.40 -8.42
CA GLY A 94 -28.66 -1.94 -8.49
C GLY A 94 -28.98 -1.42 -9.90
N GLU A 95 -29.26 -0.12 -10.02
CA GLU A 95 -29.69 0.53 -11.27
C GLU A 95 -28.54 1.14 -12.08
N ARG A 96 -27.36 1.22 -11.47
CA ARG A 96 -26.13 1.73 -12.08
C ARG A 96 -25.00 0.77 -11.80
N VAL A 97 -24.12 0.61 -12.78
CA VAL A 97 -22.94 -0.26 -12.69
C VAL A 97 -21.68 0.50 -13.10
N ARG A 98 -20.56 0.14 -12.47
CA ARG A 98 -19.20 0.45 -12.92
C ARG A 98 -18.29 -0.74 -12.60
N ILE A 99 -17.11 -0.81 -13.21
CA ILE A 99 -16.12 -1.84 -12.90
C ILE A 99 -14.80 -1.22 -12.48
N ARG A 100 -13.99 -1.96 -11.70
CA ARG A 100 -12.57 -1.67 -11.46
C ARG A 100 -11.73 -2.63 -12.28
N LEU A 101 -10.85 -2.08 -13.12
CA LEU A 101 -9.82 -2.82 -13.85
C LEU A 101 -8.46 -2.61 -13.17
N SER A 102 -7.61 -3.64 -13.21
CA SER A 102 -6.34 -3.68 -12.48
C SER A 102 -5.17 -4.09 -13.35
N ASN A 103 -4.07 -3.36 -13.22
CA ASN A 103 -2.74 -3.68 -13.74
C ASN A 103 -1.71 -3.72 -12.59
N ALA A 104 -2.17 -4.07 -11.38
CA ALA A 104 -1.41 -3.99 -10.13
C ALA A 104 -0.07 -4.76 -10.13
N PHE A 105 0.07 -5.78 -10.98
CA PHE A 105 1.33 -6.53 -11.15
C PHE A 105 1.99 -6.33 -12.51
N GLY A 106 1.34 -5.63 -13.45
CA GLY A 106 1.94 -5.37 -14.76
C GLY A 106 3.11 -4.41 -14.64
N THR A 107 4.22 -4.75 -15.28
CA THR A 107 5.47 -3.95 -15.30
C THR A 107 5.48 -2.87 -16.39
N ARG A 108 4.45 -2.85 -17.25
CA ARG A 108 4.26 -1.86 -18.33
C ARG A 108 2.78 -1.42 -18.40
N PRO A 109 2.47 -0.28 -19.03
CA PRO A 109 1.08 0.15 -19.18
C PRO A 109 0.24 -0.86 -19.97
N LEU A 110 -0.95 -1.16 -19.45
CA LEU A 110 -1.94 -2.04 -20.08
C LEU A 110 -2.92 -1.20 -20.89
N ALA A 111 -3.03 -1.47 -22.19
CA ALA A 111 -3.98 -0.81 -23.08
C ALA A 111 -5.34 -1.53 -23.06
N ILE A 112 -6.41 -0.77 -22.84
CA ILE A 112 -7.80 -1.20 -22.92
C ILE A 112 -8.43 -0.51 -24.13
N GLY A 113 -8.78 -1.28 -25.17
CA GLY A 113 -9.29 -0.74 -26.45
C GLY A 113 -10.82 -0.63 -26.54
N ASP A 114 -11.55 -1.50 -25.84
CA ASP A 114 -13.01 -1.46 -25.69
C ASP A 114 -13.40 -2.28 -24.45
N VAL A 115 -14.51 -1.94 -23.78
CA VAL A 115 -15.11 -2.75 -22.70
C VAL A 115 -16.63 -2.74 -22.80
N ARG A 116 -17.25 -3.93 -22.76
CA ARG A 116 -18.70 -4.13 -22.79
C ARG A 116 -19.24 -4.90 -21.57
N ILE A 117 -20.39 -4.38 -21.15
CA ILE A 117 -21.45 -4.79 -20.23
C ILE A 117 -22.56 -5.71 -20.77
N ALA A 118 -22.73 -6.97 -20.38
CA ALA A 118 -23.90 -7.72 -20.80
C ALA A 118 -24.43 -8.70 -19.73
N HIS A 119 -25.67 -9.17 -19.89
CA HIS A 119 -26.16 -10.32 -19.12
C HIS A 119 -25.65 -11.61 -19.76
N SER A 120 -25.22 -12.57 -18.93
CA SER A 120 -24.91 -13.92 -19.42
C SER A 120 -26.20 -14.72 -19.56
N ILE A 121 -26.47 -15.27 -20.75
CA ILE A 121 -27.69 -16.07 -20.99
C ILE A 121 -27.56 -17.47 -20.39
N THR A 122 -26.35 -18.02 -20.39
CA THR A 122 -26.09 -19.39 -19.92
C THR A 122 -24.66 -19.45 -19.36
N PRO A 123 -24.49 -19.56 -18.04
CA PRO A 123 -23.19 -19.78 -17.39
C PRO A 123 -22.43 -20.94 -18.04
N GLY A 124 -21.10 -20.84 -18.09
CA GLY A 124 -20.26 -21.79 -18.82
C GLY A 124 -20.31 -21.66 -20.35
N THR A 125 -21.02 -20.66 -20.90
CA THR A 125 -21.02 -20.36 -22.34
C THR A 125 -20.68 -18.88 -22.60
N PRO A 126 -20.14 -18.53 -23.78
CA PRO A 126 -19.86 -17.14 -24.15
C PRO A 126 -21.11 -16.31 -24.53
N ARG A 127 -22.33 -16.84 -24.37
CA ARG A 127 -23.56 -16.23 -24.89
C ARG A 127 -24.08 -15.08 -24.02
N ILE A 128 -24.34 -13.93 -24.64
CA ILE A 128 -24.74 -12.71 -23.96
C ILE A 128 -26.05 -12.11 -24.49
N GLU A 129 -26.75 -11.36 -23.62
CA GLU A 129 -27.90 -10.52 -23.94
C GLU A 129 -27.59 -9.06 -23.58
N GLY A 130 -27.80 -8.15 -24.54
CA GLY A 130 -27.33 -6.76 -24.49
C GLY A 130 -25.82 -6.62 -24.72
N ASP A 131 -25.34 -5.38 -24.90
CA ASP A 131 -23.92 -5.06 -25.12
C ASP A 131 -23.50 -3.67 -24.60
N ALA A 132 -24.03 -3.22 -23.46
CA ALA A 132 -23.81 -1.85 -22.96
C ALA A 132 -22.31 -1.47 -22.89
N ARG A 133 -21.91 -0.35 -23.50
CA ARG A 133 -20.51 0.10 -23.52
C ARG A 133 -20.13 0.76 -22.19
N LEU A 134 -18.95 0.41 -21.68
CA LEU A 134 -18.30 1.15 -20.60
C LEU A 134 -17.27 2.13 -21.18
N THR A 135 -17.12 3.28 -20.53
CA THR A 135 -16.18 4.33 -20.91
C THR A 135 -15.26 4.70 -19.75
N PHE A 136 -14.21 5.46 -20.03
CA PHE A 136 -13.24 5.95 -19.05
C PHE A 136 -13.00 7.43 -19.31
N SER A 137 -13.51 8.29 -18.43
CA SER A 137 -13.53 9.75 -18.63
C SER A 137 -14.17 10.15 -19.97
N GLY A 138 -15.27 9.49 -20.34
CA GLY A 138 -16.02 9.69 -21.58
C GLY A 138 -15.43 9.01 -22.83
N ARG A 139 -14.24 8.39 -22.74
CA ARG A 139 -13.60 7.69 -23.87
C ARG A 139 -13.91 6.20 -23.88
N ARG A 140 -13.89 5.59 -25.06
CA ARG A 140 -14.04 4.12 -25.22
C ARG A 140 -12.83 3.31 -24.73
N ASP A 141 -11.69 3.97 -24.56
CA ASP A 141 -10.38 3.37 -24.31
C ASP A 141 -9.68 3.97 -23.07
N ALA A 142 -8.80 3.16 -22.49
CA ALA A 142 -7.99 3.53 -21.34
C ALA A 142 -6.58 2.96 -21.46
N VAL A 143 -5.64 3.57 -20.74
CA VAL A 143 -4.33 2.99 -20.47
C VAL A 143 -4.18 2.96 -18.97
N ILE A 144 -3.97 1.76 -18.41
CA ILE A 144 -3.73 1.56 -16.98
C ILE A 144 -2.21 1.53 -16.79
N PRO A 145 -1.59 2.47 -16.04
CA PRO A 145 -0.16 2.42 -15.76
C PRO A 145 0.28 1.11 -15.09
N ALA A 146 1.58 0.81 -15.14
CA ALA A 146 2.17 -0.27 -14.36
C ALA A 146 1.85 -0.09 -12.86
N GLY A 147 1.43 -1.15 -12.18
CA GLY A 147 1.08 -1.10 -10.75
C GLY A 147 -0.22 -0.36 -10.40
N ALA A 148 -0.99 0.11 -11.39
CA ALA A 148 -2.16 0.96 -11.17
C ALA A 148 -3.50 0.25 -11.47
N GLU A 149 -4.59 0.93 -11.15
CA GLU A 149 -5.97 0.48 -11.37
C GLU A 149 -6.81 1.64 -11.91
N VAL A 150 -7.92 1.34 -12.59
CA VAL A 150 -8.84 2.35 -13.13
C VAL A 150 -10.29 1.92 -12.96
N TYR A 151 -11.16 2.90 -12.69
CA TYR A 151 -12.61 2.71 -12.70
C TYR A 151 -13.20 3.10 -14.04
N SER A 152 -14.19 2.34 -14.52
CA SER A 152 -15.04 2.84 -15.60
C SER A 152 -15.94 3.97 -15.12
N ASP A 153 -16.39 4.79 -16.06
CA ASP A 153 -17.52 5.68 -15.85
C ASP A 153 -18.77 4.85 -15.49
N PRO A 154 -19.66 5.37 -14.62
CA PRO A 154 -20.85 4.65 -14.18
C PRO A 154 -22.03 4.82 -15.15
N ILE A 155 -22.47 3.73 -15.76
CA ILE A 155 -23.62 3.71 -16.68
C ILE A 155 -24.92 3.36 -15.95
N ALA A 156 -26.06 3.72 -16.55
CA ALA A 156 -27.37 3.18 -16.17
C ALA A 156 -27.51 1.78 -16.80
N PHE A 157 -27.64 0.76 -15.97
CA PHE A 157 -27.74 -0.64 -16.38
C PHE A 157 -28.33 -1.41 -15.21
N HIS A 158 -29.53 -1.97 -15.38
CA HIS A 158 -30.22 -2.67 -14.31
C HIS A 158 -29.57 -4.03 -14.05
N VAL A 159 -29.03 -4.21 -12.84
CA VAL A 159 -28.46 -5.48 -12.39
C VAL A 159 -29.39 -6.07 -11.34
N ALA A 160 -30.13 -7.12 -11.71
CA ALA A 160 -30.86 -7.92 -10.74
C ALA A 160 -29.87 -8.58 -9.75
N ALA A 161 -30.30 -8.78 -8.50
CA ALA A 161 -29.44 -9.34 -7.45
C ALA A 161 -29.06 -10.79 -7.75
N GLY A 162 -27.92 -10.99 -8.44
CA GLY A 162 -27.39 -12.29 -8.80
C GLY A 162 -28.22 -13.06 -9.83
N ALA A 163 -28.20 -12.72 -11.12
CA ALA A 163 -27.33 -11.71 -11.75
C ALA A 163 -25.99 -12.32 -12.21
N ASP A 164 -25.99 -13.05 -13.34
CA ASP A 164 -24.78 -13.41 -14.07
C ASP A 164 -24.48 -12.36 -15.15
N LEU A 165 -23.29 -11.78 -15.12
CA LEU A 165 -22.85 -10.73 -16.04
C LEU A 165 -21.64 -11.19 -16.84
N ALA A 166 -21.54 -10.73 -18.09
CA ALA A 166 -20.40 -10.93 -18.96
C ALA A 166 -19.67 -9.60 -19.17
N ILE A 167 -18.42 -9.53 -18.68
CA ILE A 167 -17.53 -8.39 -18.89
C ILE A 167 -16.61 -8.73 -20.07
N SER A 168 -16.80 -8.06 -21.20
CA SER A 168 -15.98 -8.28 -22.41
C SER A 168 -14.97 -7.16 -22.58
N LEU A 169 -13.68 -7.44 -22.48
CA LEU A 169 -12.59 -6.49 -22.70
C LEU A 169 -11.89 -6.79 -24.02
N TYR A 170 -11.53 -5.76 -24.76
CA TYR A 170 -10.56 -5.84 -25.84
C TYR A 170 -9.22 -5.26 -25.37
N LEU A 171 -8.18 -6.09 -25.37
CA LEU A 171 -6.80 -5.70 -25.11
C LEU A 171 -6.06 -5.68 -26.46
N PRO A 172 -5.62 -4.52 -26.97
CA PRO A 172 -4.81 -4.45 -28.19
C PRO A 172 -3.45 -5.17 -28.05
N ASP A 173 -2.97 -5.29 -26.81
CA ASP A 173 -1.72 -5.94 -26.41
C ASP A 173 -1.89 -6.42 -24.96
N ALA A 174 -1.66 -7.70 -24.70
CA ALA A 174 -1.80 -8.31 -23.38
C ALA A 174 -0.52 -8.15 -22.56
N ALA A 175 -0.43 -7.09 -21.75
CA ALA A 175 0.74 -6.80 -20.93
C ALA A 175 1.15 -7.99 -20.04
N SER A 176 2.44 -8.36 -20.10
CA SER A 176 3.05 -9.40 -19.29
C SER A 176 4.05 -8.78 -18.29
N PRO A 177 4.13 -9.27 -17.03
CA PRO A 177 3.26 -10.30 -16.45
C PRO A 177 1.81 -9.81 -16.32
N GLN A 178 0.84 -10.71 -16.57
CA GLN A 178 -0.57 -10.34 -16.48
C GLN A 178 -1.00 -10.19 -15.01
N THR A 179 -1.84 -9.19 -14.75
CA THR A 179 -2.62 -9.12 -13.51
C THR A 179 -3.89 -9.97 -13.67
N GLY A 180 -4.15 -10.89 -12.76
CA GLY A 180 -5.31 -11.78 -12.85
C GLY A 180 -5.64 -12.53 -11.56
N HIS A 181 -6.50 -13.52 -11.67
CA HIS A 181 -6.94 -14.37 -10.58
C HIS A 181 -7.25 -15.78 -11.10
N PRO A 182 -6.42 -16.79 -10.79
CA PRO A 182 -6.61 -18.16 -11.27
C PRO A 182 -7.79 -18.91 -10.64
N GLY A 183 -8.21 -18.50 -9.44
CA GLY A 183 -9.22 -19.17 -8.63
C GLY A 183 -10.68 -18.95 -9.06
N SER A 184 -10.97 -18.64 -10.32
CA SER A 184 -12.28 -18.08 -10.70
C SER A 184 -13.49 -18.96 -10.41
N ARG A 185 -13.37 -20.28 -10.63
CA ARG A 185 -14.48 -21.27 -10.70
C ARG A 185 -15.65 -20.76 -11.58
N ALA A 186 -15.30 -20.00 -12.62
CA ALA A 186 -16.19 -19.48 -13.65
C ALA A 186 -15.45 -19.50 -14.99
N THR A 187 -16.16 -19.80 -16.07
CA THR A 187 -15.57 -19.95 -17.40
C THR A 187 -15.48 -18.58 -18.07
N SER A 188 -14.27 -18.08 -18.22
CA SER A 188 -13.94 -16.97 -19.12
C SER A 188 -13.62 -17.51 -20.52
N PHE A 189 -13.72 -16.65 -21.53
CA PHE A 189 -13.49 -16.99 -22.92
C PHE A 189 -12.49 -16.03 -23.55
N THR A 190 -11.60 -16.56 -24.38
CA THR A 190 -10.59 -15.77 -25.09
C THR A 190 -10.72 -15.97 -26.60
N LEU A 191 -10.61 -14.89 -27.37
CA LEU A 191 -10.64 -14.92 -28.84
C LEU A 191 -9.64 -13.88 -29.39
N ALA A 192 -8.93 -14.20 -30.47
CA ALA A 192 -8.01 -13.24 -31.10
C ALA A 192 -8.77 -12.08 -31.78
N GLY A 193 -8.19 -10.89 -31.76
CA GLY A 193 -8.79 -9.67 -32.32
C GLY A 193 -9.83 -9.01 -31.40
N ASN A 194 -10.59 -8.06 -31.95
CA ASN A 194 -11.68 -7.37 -31.25
C ASN A 194 -13.04 -7.94 -31.66
N ALA A 195 -13.72 -8.58 -30.71
CA ALA A 195 -15.02 -9.23 -30.87
C ALA A 195 -15.92 -8.99 -29.64
N VAL A 196 -15.71 -7.89 -28.89
CA VAL A 196 -16.45 -7.64 -27.63
C VAL A 196 -17.96 -7.52 -27.80
N THR A 197 -18.43 -7.17 -29.01
CA THR A 197 -19.83 -7.04 -29.40
C THR A 197 -20.51 -8.35 -29.79
N ASP A 198 -19.75 -9.43 -30.00
CA ASP A 198 -20.29 -10.65 -30.59
C ASP A 198 -21.19 -11.38 -29.61
N GLY A 199 -22.47 -11.58 -29.94
CA GLY A 199 -23.45 -12.19 -29.02
C GLY A 199 -23.10 -13.59 -28.52
N THR A 200 -22.20 -14.31 -29.22
CA THR A 200 -21.81 -15.69 -28.91
C THR A 200 -20.30 -15.96 -28.91
N LEU A 201 -19.45 -14.99 -29.28
CA LEU A 201 -17.98 -15.12 -29.36
C LEU A 201 -17.51 -16.47 -29.96
N ALA A 202 -17.97 -16.78 -31.18
CA ALA A 202 -17.75 -18.07 -31.82
C ALA A 202 -16.26 -18.39 -31.99
N GLY A 203 -15.87 -19.64 -31.74
CA GLY A 203 -14.47 -20.08 -31.82
C GLY A 203 -13.60 -19.68 -30.62
N ALA A 204 -14.16 -19.04 -29.59
CA ALA A 204 -13.41 -18.69 -28.39
C ALA A 204 -12.94 -19.93 -27.59
N THR A 205 -11.79 -19.80 -26.94
CA THR A 205 -11.21 -20.84 -26.09
C THR A 205 -11.57 -20.55 -24.63
N PRO A 206 -12.18 -21.53 -23.91
CA PRO A 206 -12.52 -21.37 -22.50
C PRO A 206 -11.27 -21.40 -21.62
N THR A 207 -11.31 -20.69 -20.50
CA THR A 207 -10.32 -20.74 -19.43
C THR A 207 -10.98 -20.40 -18.10
N THR A 208 -10.62 -21.08 -17.01
CA THR A 208 -11.17 -20.84 -15.67
C THR A 208 -10.36 -19.79 -14.91
N HIS A 209 -10.09 -18.65 -15.54
CA HIS A 209 -9.29 -17.56 -15.01
C HIS A 209 -10.00 -16.22 -15.19
N TRP A 210 -9.75 -15.27 -14.28
CA TRP A 210 -10.06 -13.85 -14.51
C TRP A 210 -8.76 -13.07 -14.75
N TYR A 211 -8.82 -12.03 -15.58
CA TYR A 211 -7.68 -11.19 -15.97
C TYR A 211 -8.07 -9.72 -15.94
N ALA A 212 -7.22 -8.89 -15.34
CA ALA A 212 -7.35 -7.43 -15.21
C ALA A 212 -8.69 -6.91 -14.63
N LEU A 213 -9.56 -7.76 -14.08
CA LEU A 213 -10.87 -7.42 -13.54
C LEU A 213 -10.85 -7.59 -12.01
N ALA A 214 -11.04 -6.50 -11.27
CA ALA A 214 -10.94 -6.47 -9.81
C ALA A 214 -12.28 -6.40 -9.08
N ASP A 215 -13.23 -5.60 -9.60
CA ASP A 215 -14.58 -5.44 -9.04
C ASP A 215 -15.63 -5.18 -10.12
N VAL A 216 -16.86 -5.61 -9.83
CA VAL A 216 -18.09 -5.03 -10.37
C VAL A 216 -18.81 -4.36 -9.22
N GLU A 217 -19.14 -3.09 -9.40
CA GLU A 217 -19.79 -2.26 -8.38
C GLU A 217 -21.15 -1.77 -8.85
N VAL A 218 -22.11 -1.73 -7.92
CA VAL A 218 -23.46 -1.23 -8.17
C VAL A 218 -23.82 -0.09 -7.23
N GLY A 219 -24.72 0.79 -7.68
CA GLY A 219 -25.22 1.94 -6.93
C GLY A 219 -26.74 2.08 -6.99
N GLY A 220 -27.31 2.73 -5.98
CA GLY A 220 -28.74 3.11 -5.94
C GLY A 220 -29.51 2.70 -4.68
N ALA A 221 -28.91 1.98 -3.73
CA ALA A 221 -29.59 1.51 -2.51
C ALA A 221 -29.07 2.24 -1.24
N PRO A 222 -29.92 2.99 -0.49
CA PRO A 222 -29.47 3.80 0.65
C PRO A 222 -28.91 3.04 1.86
N THR A 223 -29.23 1.74 2.00
CA THR A 223 -28.84 0.89 3.14
C THR A 223 -27.63 0.00 2.84
N ALA A 224 -27.00 0.17 1.69
CA ALA A 224 -26.04 -0.76 1.12
C ALA A 224 -24.65 -0.73 1.79
N GLY A 225 -23.95 -1.88 1.75
CA GLY A 225 -22.55 -2.01 2.13
C GLY A 225 -21.94 -3.29 1.56
N THR A 226 -20.63 -3.47 1.72
CA THR A 226 -19.91 -4.66 1.26
C THR A 226 -19.30 -5.44 2.42
N ILE A 227 -19.45 -6.76 2.37
CA ILE A 227 -18.69 -7.76 3.11
C ILE A 227 -17.55 -8.25 2.21
N VAL A 228 -16.32 -8.25 2.68
CA VAL A 228 -15.19 -8.92 2.01
C VAL A 228 -14.85 -10.20 2.76
N THR A 229 -14.89 -11.35 2.08
CA THR A 229 -14.48 -12.64 2.64
C THR A 229 -13.02 -12.90 2.28
N MET A 230 -12.16 -12.79 3.26
CA MET A 230 -10.71 -12.75 3.15
C MET A 230 -10.12 -14.10 3.58
N GLY A 231 -9.27 -14.72 2.73
CA GLY A 231 -8.67 -15.99 3.09
C GLY A 231 -7.93 -16.73 1.99
N ASP A 232 -7.76 -18.03 2.23
CA ASP A 232 -7.01 -19.00 1.43
C ASP A 232 -7.88 -19.75 0.38
N SER A 233 -7.41 -20.93 -0.08
CA SER A 233 -8.10 -21.85 -1.00
C SER A 233 -9.49 -22.30 -0.54
N ILE A 234 -9.76 -22.34 0.76
CA ILE A 234 -11.08 -22.65 1.33
C ILE A 234 -12.04 -21.49 1.03
N THR A 235 -11.59 -20.24 1.18
CA THR A 235 -12.41 -19.06 0.86
C THR A 235 -12.53 -18.86 -0.65
N ASP A 236 -11.45 -19.09 -1.39
CA ASP A 236 -11.37 -19.09 -2.85
C ASP A 236 -12.29 -20.14 -3.51
N GLY A 237 -12.55 -21.25 -2.80
CA GLY A 237 -13.52 -22.27 -3.19
C GLY A 237 -12.93 -23.45 -3.95
N TYR A 238 -11.75 -23.94 -3.53
CA TYR A 238 -11.15 -25.15 -4.08
C TYR A 238 -12.13 -26.35 -4.04
N GLY A 239 -12.10 -27.19 -5.08
CA GLY A 239 -13.02 -28.34 -5.22
C GLY A 239 -14.42 -28.01 -5.77
N VAL A 240 -14.88 -26.74 -5.72
CA VAL A 240 -16.15 -26.34 -6.35
C VAL A 240 -16.03 -26.39 -7.87
N LYS A 241 -16.95 -27.11 -8.53
CA LYS A 241 -16.98 -27.18 -10.00
C LYS A 241 -17.39 -25.82 -10.60
N PRO A 242 -16.87 -25.43 -11.78
CA PRO A 242 -17.22 -24.17 -12.43
C PRO A 242 -18.74 -23.96 -12.57
N GLU A 243 -19.14 -22.69 -12.60
CA GLU A 243 -20.53 -22.19 -12.72
C GLU A 243 -21.47 -22.52 -11.54
N ARG A 244 -21.12 -23.46 -10.66
CA ARG A 244 -22.03 -23.89 -9.58
C ARG A 244 -22.32 -22.81 -8.55
N ASN A 245 -21.36 -21.91 -8.32
CA ASN A 245 -21.45 -20.85 -7.30
C ASN A 245 -21.92 -21.40 -5.93
N THR A 246 -21.28 -22.49 -5.49
CA THR A 246 -21.54 -23.18 -4.22
C THR A 246 -20.43 -22.99 -3.18
N ARG A 247 -19.56 -21.98 -3.37
CA ARG A 247 -18.54 -21.60 -2.38
C ARG A 247 -19.22 -21.00 -1.14
N TRP A 248 -18.59 -21.05 0.03
CA TRP A 248 -19.22 -20.51 1.24
C TRP A 248 -19.60 -19.01 1.14
N PRO A 249 -18.84 -18.13 0.43
CA PRO A 249 -19.25 -16.75 0.20
C PRO A 249 -20.46 -16.62 -0.75
N ASP A 250 -20.62 -17.52 -1.73
CA ASP A 250 -21.78 -17.54 -2.63
C ASP A 250 -23.07 -17.91 -1.87
N VAL A 251 -22.96 -18.89 -0.97
CA VAL A 251 -24.05 -19.34 -0.09
C VAL A 251 -24.44 -18.25 0.90
N LEU A 252 -23.47 -17.56 1.50
CA LEU A 252 -23.72 -16.35 2.30
C LEU A 252 -24.45 -15.27 1.47
N ALA A 253 -23.97 -14.97 0.26
CA ALA A 253 -24.61 -14.01 -0.63
C ALA A 253 -26.07 -14.39 -0.97
N ALA A 254 -26.36 -15.67 -1.20
CA ALA A 254 -27.72 -16.15 -1.42
C ALA A 254 -28.63 -15.93 -0.20
N ARG A 255 -28.14 -16.20 1.01
CA ARG A 255 -28.88 -15.99 2.27
C ARG A 255 -29.13 -14.50 2.57
N LEU A 256 -28.17 -13.64 2.25
CA LEU A 256 -28.32 -12.18 2.35
C LEU A 256 -29.39 -11.68 1.37
N ARG A 257 -29.35 -12.09 0.08
CA ARG A 257 -30.38 -11.75 -0.92
C ARG A 257 -31.79 -12.16 -0.51
N ALA A 258 -31.94 -13.33 0.11
CA ALA A 258 -33.22 -13.86 0.57
C ALA A 258 -33.82 -13.07 1.76
N THR A 259 -33.06 -12.17 2.38
CA THR A 259 -33.44 -11.48 3.62
C THR A 259 -33.60 -9.97 3.39
N THR A 260 -34.82 -9.43 3.55
CA THR A 260 -35.14 -8.02 3.24
C THR A 260 -34.22 -7.00 3.93
N ALA A 261 -33.75 -7.28 5.15
CA ALA A 261 -32.85 -6.41 5.91
C ALA A 261 -31.41 -6.34 5.36
N THR A 262 -30.98 -7.36 4.60
CA THR A 262 -29.58 -7.53 4.17
C THR A 262 -29.41 -7.75 2.66
N ARG A 263 -30.50 -7.82 1.87
CA ARG A 263 -30.48 -8.00 0.40
C ARG A 263 -29.72 -6.94 -0.41
N ALA A 264 -29.40 -5.80 0.21
CA ALA A 264 -28.60 -4.71 -0.38
C ALA A 264 -27.11 -4.79 0.01
N ILE A 265 -26.67 -5.89 0.62
CA ILE A 265 -25.27 -6.10 1.02
C ILE A 265 -24.56 -6.92 -0.05
N GLY A 266 -23.49 -6.34 -0.61
CA GLY A 266 -22.60 -7.02 -1.53
C GLY A 266 -21.63 -7.94 -0.76
N VAL A 267 -21.25 -9.05 -1.39
CA VAL A 267 -20.23 -9.98 -0.93
C VAL A 267 -19.14 -10.07 -1.99
N VAL A 268 -17.90 -9.88 -1.56
CA VAL A 268 -16.70 -10.03 -2.40
C VAL A 268 -15.90 -11.23 -1.90
N ASN A 269 -15.55 -12.14 -2.80
CA ASN A 269 -14.63 -13.22 -2.49
C ASN A 269 -13.18 -12.77 -2.73
N ALA A 270 -12.44 -12.57 -1.64
CA ALA A 270 -11.05 -12.17 -1.66
C ALA A 270 -10.09 -13.36 -1.39
N GLY A 271 -10.55 -14.60 -1.56
CA GLY A 271 -9.72 -15.81 -1.49
C GLY A 271 -8.49 -15.78 -2.41
N ILE A 272 -7.42 -16.48 -2.01
CA ILE A 272 -6.28 -16.84 -2.87
C ILE A 272 -5.83 -18.26 -2.50
N GLY A 273 -5.69 -19.16 -3.47
CA GLY A 273 -5.17 -20.51 -3.21
C GLY A 273 -3.80 -20.51 -2.50
N GLY A 274 -3.65 -21.30 -1.43
CA GLY A 274 -2.40 -21.38 -0.67
C GLY A 274 -1.93 -20.06 -0.05
N ASN A 275 -2.85 -19.11 0.20
CA ASN A 275 -2.51 -17.85 0.86
C ASN A 275 -2.16 -18.02 2.33
N ARG A 276 -1.57 -16.98 2.92
CA ARG A 276 -0.90 -17.02 4.21
C ARG A 276 -0.99 -15.64 4.86
N VAL A 277 -0.98 -15.60 6.18
CA VAL A 277 -1.02 -14.36 6.97
C VAL A 277 0.25 -13.53 6.76
N LEU A 278 1.42 -14.19 6.72
CA LEU A 278 2.73 -13.57 7.00
C LEU A 278 3.69 -13.53 5.81
N LEU A 279 3.81 -14.65 5.11
CA LEU A 279 4.72 -14.83 3.98
C LEU A 279 3.91 -15.06 2.73
N ASP A 280 4.47 -14.78 1.56
CA ASP A 280 3.75 -15.01 0.31
C ASP A 280 3.53 -16.52 0.08
N GLY A 281 2.46 -16.84 -0.64
CA GLY A 281 2.11 -18.20 -1.08
C GLY A 281 2.10 -18.26 -2.60
N LEU A 282 1.03 -18.79 -3.20
CA LEU A 282 0.79 -18.64 -4.65
C LEU A 282 0.46 -17.18 -5.05
N GLY A 283 0.21 -16.31 -4.07
CA GLY A 283 0.02 -14.88 -4.23
C GLY A 283 0.47 -14.12 -2.97
N PRO A 284 0.40 -12.78 -2.97
CA PRO A 284 0.89 -11.96 -1.88
C PRO A 284 0.22 -12.30 -0.55
N ASN A 285 0.96 -12.22 0.55
CA ASN A 285 0.46 -12.46 1.90
C ASN A 285 -0.71 -11.53 2.28
N LEU A 286 -1.55 -12.01 3.20
CA LEU A 286 -2.73 -11.32 3.71
C LEU A 286 -2.41 -9.90 4.18
N LEU A 287 -1.33 -9.71 4.95
CA LEU A 287 -0.93 -8.41 5.49
C LEU A 287 -0.59 -7.40 4.39
N ALA A 288 0.15 -7.81 3.36
CA ALA A 288 0.53 -6.95 2.24
C ALA A 288 -0.69 -6.56 1.37
N ARG A 289 -1.58 -7.51 1.07
CA ARG A 289 -2.73 -7.25 0.18
C ARG A 289 -3.94 -6.61 0.85
N PHE A 290 -3.99 -6.56 2.19
CA PHE A 290 -5.18 -6.15 2.95
C PHE A 290 -5.77 -4.79 2.53
N ASP A 291 -4.95 -3.76 2.31
CA ASP A 291 -5.46 -2.43 1.98
C ASP A 291 -6.13 -2.41 0.59
N ARG A 292 -5.56 -3.12 -0.39
CA ARG A 292 -6.09 -3.25 -1.76
C ARG A 292 -7.33 -4.15 -1.83
N ASP A 293 -7.27 -5.28 -1.13
CA ASP A 293 -8.30 -6.33 -1.20
C ASP A 293 -9.50 -6.04 -0.28
N VAL A 294 -9.35 -5.19 0.76
CA VAL A 294 -10.42 -4.84 1.71
C VAL A 294 -10.69 -3.34 1.77
N ILE A 295 -9.74 -2.52 2.26
CA ILE A 295 -9.98 -1.10 2.56
C ILE A 295 -10.34 -0.29 1.31
N ALA A 296 -9.74 -0.59 0.16
CA ALA A 296 -9.96 0.10 -1.10
C ALA A 296 -11.28 -0.27 -1.81
N ARG A 297 -12.05 -1.27 -1.34
CA ARG A 297 -13.29 -1.70 -2.01
C ARG A 297 -14.48 -0.81 -1.65
N SER A 298 -15.22 -0.36 -2.67
CA SER A 298 -16.33 0.57 -2.46
C SER A 298 -17.39 -0.02 -1.53
N GLY A 299 -17.83 0.80 -0.58
CA GLY A 299 -18.93 0.46 0.31
C GLY A 299 -18.58 -0.53 1.43
N VAL A 300 -17.32 -0.99 1.54
CA VAL A 300 -16.89 -1.92 2.60
C VAL A 300 -17.31 -1.46 3.99
N ARG A 301 -17.79 -2.42 4.79
CA ARG A 301 -18.23 -2.22 6.18
C ARG A 301 -17.85 -3.41 7.07
N TRP A 302 -17.66 -4.58 6.48
CA TRP A 302 -17.31 -5.81 7.19
C TRP A 302 -16.23 -6.59 6.43
N ALA A 303 -15.31 -7.19 7.16
CA ALA A 303 -14.38 -8.20 6.65
C ALA A 303 -14.56 -9.50 7.46
N ILE A 304 -14.61 -10.65 6.79
CA ILE A 304 -14.54 -11.97 7.44
C ILE A 304 -13.15 -12.53 7.12
N VAL A 305 -12.37 -12.90 8.13
CA VAL A 305 -10.99 -13.40 7.94
C VAL A 305 -10.92 -14.87 8.31
N LEU A 306 -10.72 -15.75 7.31
CA LEU A 306 -10.44 -17.18 7.44
C LEU A 306 -9.09 -17.47 6.77
N GLU A 307 -8.02 -17.49 7.54
CA GLU A 307 -6.65 -17.62 7.00
C GLU A 307 -5.73 -18.33 8.01
N GLY A 308 -4.58 -18.82 7.54
CA GLY A 308 -3.50 -19.32 8.39
C GLY A 308 -3.33 -20.84 8.40
N VAL A 309 -4.22 -21.58 7.73
CA VAL A 309 -4.05 -23.05 7.58
C VAL A 309 -2.75 -23.38 6.84
N ASN A 310 -2.40 -22.58 5.82
CA ASN A 310 -1.18 -22.79 5.03
C ASN A 310 0.07 -22.30 5.77
N ASP A 311 -0.03 -21.35 6.71
CA ASP A 311 1.11 -21.00 7.58
C ASP A 311 1.46 -22.15 8.53
N LEU A 312 0.43 -22.76 9.14
CA LEU A 312 0.58 -23.91 10.02
C LEU A 312 0.99 -25.18 9.27
N GLY A 313 0.43 -25.41 8.08
CA GLY A 313 0.75 -26.57 7.25
C GLY A 313 2.15 -26.50 6.62
N VAL A 314 2.55 -25.34 6.07
CA VAL A 314 3.89 -25.18 5.46
C VAL A 314 5.00 -25.27 6.50
N LEU A 315 4.73 -24.96 7.78
CA LEU A 315 5.73 -25.03 8.86
C LEU A 315 6.42 -26.40 8.96
N THR A 316 5.65 -27.49 8.80
CA THR A 316 6.13 -28.87 8.99
C THR A 316 6.18 -29.70 7.70
N ARG A 317 5.72 -29.15 6.57
CA ARG A 317 5.51 -29.88 5.31
C ARG A 317 6.75 -30.62 4.80
N GLU A 318 7.89 -29.94 4.80
CA GLU A 318 9.16 -30.47 4.25
C GLU A 318 10.04 -31.13 5.32
N ALA A 319 9.92 -30.70 6.58
CA ALA A 319 10.73 -31.15 7.70
C ALA A 319 10.04 -30.83 9.04
N PRO A 320 10.29 -31.60 10.12
CA PRO A 320 9.78 -31.29 11.45
C PRO A 320 10.26 -29.92 11.96
N ALA A 321 9.36 -29.18 12.61
CA ALA A 321 9.68 -27.90 13.22
C ALA A 321 10.08 -28.06 14.69
N THR A 322 10.94 -27.15 15.17
CA THR A 322 11.31 -27.09 16.59
C THR A 322 10.19 -26.46 17.44
N PRO A 323 10.11 -26.74 18.76
CA PRO A 323 9.14 -26.10 19.64
C PRO A 323 9.17 -24.56 19.61
N ALA A 324 10.35 -23.96 19.35
CA ALA A 324 10.50 -22.53 19.20
C ALA A 324 9.85 -21.99 17.90
N GLN A 325 9.86 -22.77 16.82
CA GLN A 325 9.20 -22.40 15.56
C GLN A 325 7.67 -22.55 15.63
N HIS A 326 7.16 -23.59 16.30
CA HIS A 326 5.74 -23.74 16.64
C HIS A 326 5.24 -22.53 17.46
N ALA A 327 5.92 -22.19 18.57
CA ALA A 327 5.59 -21.01 19.36
C ALA A 327 5.67 -19.69 18.54
N ALA A 328 6.65 -19.57 17.65
CA ALA A 328 6.82 -18.41 16.79
C ALA A 328 5.70 -18.25 15.75
N ILE A 329 5.26 -19.33 15.08
CA ILE A 329 4.23 -19.22 14.04
C ILE A 329 2.89 -18.78 14.64
N VAL A 330 2.51 -19.34 15.80
CA VAL A 330 1.29 -18.94 16.52
C VAL A 330 1.34 -17.47 16.92
N ALA A 331 2.46 -17.01 17.50
CA ALA A 331 2.64 -15.61 17.89
C ALA A 331 2.59 -14.66 16.68
N GLN A 332 3.18 -15.06 15.55
CA GLN A 332 3.18 -14.25 14.33
C GLN A 332 1.78 -14.19 13.68
N ILE A 333 1.08 -15.32 13.51
CA ILE A 333 -0.28 -15.37 12.94
C ILE A 333 -1.22 -14.46 13.76
N THR A 334 -1.22 -14.61 15.08
CA THR A 334 -2.09 -13.85 15.98
C THR A 334 -1.76 -12.35 16.01
N ALA A 335 -0.47 -11.98 15.93
CA ALA A 335 -0.05 -10.59 15.74
C ALA A 335 -0.49 -10.03 14.36
N GLY A 336 -0.42 -10.82 13.29
CA GLY A 336 -0.90 -10.44 11.96
C GLY A 336 -2.40 -10.15 11.95
N PHE A 337 -3.20 -11.00 12.59
CA PHE A 337 -4.63 -10.73 12.80
C PHE A 337 -4.87 -9.44 13.59
N ALA A 338 -4.14 -9.20 14.68
CA ALA A 338 -4.26 -7.95 15.44
C ALA A 338 -3.95 -6.70 14.61
N GLN A 339 -2.95 -6.74 13.73
CA GLN A 339 -2.66 -5.63 12.80
C GLN A 339 -3.78 -5.40 11.78
N ILE A 340 -4.37 -6.47 11.25
CA ILE A 340 -5.48 -6.40 10.29
C ILE A 340 -6.72 -5.78 10.94
N VAL A 341 -7.05 -6.17 12.17
CA VAL A 341 -8.18 -5.57 12.89
C VAL A 341 -7.91 -4.10 13.21
N ALA A 342 -6.69 -3.75 13.67
CA ALA A 342 -6.32 -2.36 13.92
C ALA A 342 -6.43 -1.47 12.67
N ARG A 343 -5.98 -1.96 11.49
CA ARG A 343 -6.16 -1.29 10.19
C ARG A 343 -7.64 -1.14 9.84
N SER A 344 -8.43 -2.19 10.02
CA SER A 344 -9.87 -2.19 9.72
C SER A 344 -10.63 -1.17 10.57
N HIS A 345 -10.37 -1.13 11.87
CA HIS A 345 -10.99 -0.20 12.82
C HIS A 345 -10.65 1.26 12.50
N ALA A 346 -9.43 1.54 12.03
CA ALA A 346 -9.04 2.87 11.57
C ALA A 346 -9.88 3.37 10.36
N HIS A 347 -10.46 2.44 9.58
CA HIS A 347 -11.37 2.73 8.47
C HIS A 347 -12.85 2.45 8.78
N GLY A 348 -13.20 2.17 10.05
CA GLY A 348 -14.59 1.89 10.46
C GLY A 348 -15.15 0.56 9.95
N ILE A 349 -14.29 -0.37 9.55
CA ILE A 349 -14.64 -1.71 9.07
C ILE A 349 -14.66 -2.66 10.28
N LYS A 350 -15.76 -3.38 10.48
CA LYS A 350 -15.84 -4.46 11.49
C LYS A 350 -15.15 -5.72 10.97
N VAL A 351 -14.36 -6.39 11.80
CA VAL A 351 -13.69 -7.65 11.43
C VAL A 351 -14.26 -8.81 12.21
N ILE A 352 -14.70 -9.83 11.48
CA ILE A 352 -15.18 -11.09 12.01
C ILE A 352 -14.08 -12.12 11.82
N GLY A 353 -13.54 -12.64 12.91
CA GLY A 353 -12.55 -13.73 12.87
C GLY A 353 -13.24 -15.06 12.62
N ALA A 354 -12.76 -15.85 11.67
CA ALA A 354 -13.23 -17.21 11.45
C ALA A 354 -12.16 -18.21 11.93
N THR A 355 -12.55 -19.22 12.71
CA THR A 355 -11.59 -20.20 13.24
C THR A 355 -11.02 -21.09 12.12
N VAL A 356 -9.70 -21.31 12.16
CA VAL A 356 -8.96 -22.18 11.25
C VAL A 356 -9.51 -23.60 11.37
N MET A 357 -10.04 -24.14 10.27
CA MET A 357 -10.65 -25.46 10.26
C MET A 357 -9.63 -26.58 10.52
N PRO A 358 -10.04 -27.74 11.03
CA PRO A 358 -9.14 -28.87 11.18
C PRO A 358 -8.66 -29.38 9.83
N PHE A 359 -7.42 -29.85 9.78
CA PHE A 359 -6.79 -30.41 8.58
C PHE A 359 -6.03 -31.73 8.87
N GLY A 360 -6.28 -32.34 10.04
CA GLY A 360 -5.71 -33.61 10.46
C GLY A 360 -5.98 -34.72 9.46
N GLY A 361 -4.94 -35.49 9.13
CA GLY A 361 -4.99 -36.52 8.08
C GLY A 361 -4.63 -36.00 6.67
N ASN A 362 -4.52 -34.69 6.43
CA ASN A 362 -4.14 -34.16 5.14
C ASN A 362 -2.75 -34.66 4.70
N THR A 363 -2.70 -35.30 3.53
CA THR A 363 -1.52 -35.95 2.97
C THR A 363 -0.56 -35.00 2.26
N TYR A 364 -0.89 -33.71 2.17
CA TYR A 364 -0.01 -32.68 1.61
C TYR A 364 0.80 -31.97 2.69
N TYR A 365 0.20 -31.69 3.85
CA TYR A 365 0.85 -31.02 4.99
C TYR A 365 1.35 -31.95 6.09
N HIS A 366 0.91 -33.21 6.11
CA HIS A 366 1.31 -34.22 7.10
C HIS A 366 1.22 -33.72 8.57
N PRO A 367 0.10 -33.09 9.01
CA PRO A 367 0.04 -32.43 10.30
C PRO A 367 0.24 -33.41 11.47
N THR A 368 1.10 -33.01 12.40
CA THR A 368 1.38 -33.71 13.65
C THR A 368 0.47 -33.22 14.78
N ALA A 369 0.61 -33.80 15.97
CA ALA A 369 -0.10 -33.33 17.16
C ALA A 369 0.29 -31.88 17.54
N GLU A 370 1.53 -31.48 17.24
CA GLU A 370 2.03 -30.11 17.42
C GLU A 370 1.36 -29.11 16.47
N ASN A 371 1.12 -29.49 15.20
CA ASN A 371 0.35 -28.64 14.27
C ASN A 371 -1.10 -28.42 14.75
N GLU A 372 -1.74 -29.46 15.30
CA GLU A 372 -3.08 -29.33 15.88
C GLU A 372 -3.07 -28.47 17.15
N ALA A 373 -2.04 -28.60 18.00
CA ALA A 373 -1.86 -27.74 19.18
C ALA A 373 -1.70 -26.26 18.79
N ASP A 374 -0.89 -25.95 17.76
CA ASP A 374 -0.74 -24.59 17.22
C ASP A 374 -2.07 -24.06 16.67
N ARG A 375 -2.80 -24.88 15.90
CA ARG A 375 -4.12 -24.53 15.37
C ARG A 375 -5.11 -24.21 16.49
N GLN A 376 -5.13 -25.01 17.55
CA GLN A 376 -5.97 -24.73 18.72
C GLN A 376 -5.53 -23.49 19.48
N ALA A 377 -4.23 -23.17 19.53
CA ALA A 377 -3.74 -21.91 20.11
C ALA A 377 -4.19 -20.68 19.30
N VAL A 378 -4.06 -20.72 17.97
CA VAL A 378 -4.57 -19.68 17.06
C VAL A 378 -6.09 -19.54 17.20
N ASN A 379 -6.84 -20.65 17.22
CA ASN A 379 -8.30 -20.63 17.38
C ASN A 379 -8.74 -20.15 18.78
N THR A 380 -7.96 -20.44 19.82
CA THR A 380 -8.19 -19.89 21.16
C THR A 380 -8.04 -18.38 21.14
N PHE A 381 -6.98 -17.84 20.53
CA PHE A 381 -6.82 -16.40 20.34
C PHE A 381 -8.00 -15.78 19.56
N ILE A 382 -8.43 -16.38 18.44
CA ILE A 382 -9.58 -15.90 17.66
C ILE A 382 -10.84 -15.82 18.54
N ARG A 383 -11.11 -16.84 19.35
CA ARG A 383 -12.31 -16.93 20.21
C ARG A 383 -12.28 -16.01 21.43
N THR A 384 -11.13 -15.81 22.08
CA THR A 384 -11.06 -15.27 23.45
C THR A 384 -10.30 -13.94 23.61
N SER A 385 -9.48 -13.55 22.64
CA SER A 385 -8.64 -12.35 22.75
C SER A 385 -9.40 -11.03 22.85
N GLY A 386 -10.65 -10.99 22.35
CA GLY A 386 -11.43 -9.76 22.18
C GLY A 386 -10.89 -8.83 21.09
N VAL A 387 -9.96 -9.30 20.24
CA VAL A 387 -9.40 -8.53 19.12
C VAL A 387 -10.45 -8.34 18.02
N PHE A 388 -11.17 -9.41 17.63
CA PHE A 388 -12.21 -9.35 16.60
C PHE A 388 -13.54 -8.81 17.14
N ASP A 389 -14.32 -8.13 16.27
CA ASP A 389 -15.67 -7.61 16.62
C ASP A 389 -16.70 -8.75 16.81
N ALA A 390 -16.49 -9.87 16.14
CA ALA A 390 -17.29 -11.10 16.25
C ALA A 390 -16.46 -12.31 15.80
N VAL A 391 -16.95 -13.51 16.09
CA VAL A 391 -16.31 -14.78 15.71
C VAL A 391 -17.30 -15.72 15.02
N ILE A 392 -16.86 -16.36 13.93
CA ILE A 392 -17.56 -17.48 13.29
C ILE A 392 -16.73 -18.75 13.53
N ASP A 393 -17.28 -19.70 14.27
CA ASP A 393 -16.51 -20.88 14.69
C ASP A 393 -16.60 -22.03 13.66
N PHE A 394 -15.93 -21.86 12.51
CA PHE A 394 -15.88 -22.89 11.46
C PHE A 394 -15.18 -24.18 11.92
N ASP A 395 -14.18 -24.13 12.80
CA ASP A 395 -13.62 -25.33 13.45
C ASP A 395 -14.72 -26.19 14.06
N ARG A 396 -15.53 -25.61 14.94
CA ARG A 396 -16.62 -26.33 15.62
C ARG A 396 -17.70 -26.82 14.65
N VAL A 397 -17.95 -26.09 13.57
CA VAL A 397 -18.98 -26.43 12.56
C VAL A 397 -18.53 -27.58 11.65
N MET A 398 -17.23 -27.66 11.35
CA MET A 398 -16.70 -28.51 10.27
C MET A 398 -16.00 -29.77 10.76
N ARG A 399 -15.58 -29.83 12.03
CA ARG A 399 -14.82 -30.96 12.59
C ARG A 399 -15.65 -32.23 12.82
N ASP A 400 -14.98 -33.38 12.74
CA ASP A 400 -15.56 -34.66 13.17
C ASP A 400 -15.73 -34.67 14.71
N PRO A 401 -16.92 -34.97 15.26
CA PRO A 401 -17.10 -35.12 16.71
C PRO A 401 -16.26 -36.23 17.35
N ALA A 402 -15.90 -37.29 16.60
CA ALA A 402 -15.06 -38.40 17.05
C ALA A 402 -13.56 -38.12 16.86
N HIS A 403 -13.20 -37.30 15.86
CA HIS A 403 -11.82 -36.91 15.54
C HIS A 403 -11.73 -35.39 15.34
N PRO A 404 -11.74 -34.57 16.42
CA PRO A 404 -11.83 -33.10 16.33
C PRO A 404 -10.66 -32.41 15.62
N ASP A 405 -9.56 -33.13 15.38
CA ASP A 405 -8.42 -32.74 14.55
C ASP A 405 -8.71 -32.79 13.04
N ARG A 406 -9.83 -33.40 12.61
CA ARG A 406 -10.18 -33.66 11.20
C ARG A 406 -11.50 -33.02 10.80
N LEU A 407 -11.67 -32.79 9.50
CA LEU A 407 -12.98 -32.49 8.93
C LEU A 407 -13.94 -33.67 9.14
N SER A 408 -15.21 -33.38 9.36
CA SER A 408 -16.26 -34.40 9.36
C SER A 408 -16.33 -35.07 7.98
N PRO A 409 -16.41 -36.41 7.88
CA PRO A 409 -16.51 -37.11 6.60
C PRO A 409 -17.69 -36.68 5.71
N ALA A 410 -18.74 -36.07 6.28
CA ALA A 410 -19.85 -35.50 5.50
C ALA A 410 -19.50 -34.17 4.80
N TYR A 411 -18.46 -33.48 5.27
CA TYR A 411 -18.04 -32.14 4.84
C TYR A 411 -16.66 -32.11 4.19
N ASP A 412 -15.88 -33.18 4.31
CA ASP A 412 -14.57 -33.35 3.68
C ASP A 412 -14.70 -33.61 2.16
N SER A 413 -13.82 -33.02 1.36
CA SER A 413 -13.71 -33.33 -0.08
C SER A 413 -13.03 -34.68 -0.37
N GLY A 414 -12.36 -35.25 0.64
CA GLY A 414 -11.54 -36.47 0.57
C GLY A 414 -10.03 -36.18 0.64
N ASP A 415 -9.62 -34.92 0.71
CA ASP A 415 -8.22 -34.50 0.91
C ASP A 415 -7.90 -34.10 2.37
N HIS A 416 -8.89 -34.14 3.25
CA HIS A 416 -8.79 -33.78 4.68
C HIS A 416 -8.37 -32.33 4.94
N LEU A 417 -8.57 -31.42 3.98
CA LEU A 417 -8.26 -29.98 4.10
C LEU A 417 -9.37 -29.08 3.54
N HIS A 418 -9.88 -29.40 2.35
CA HIS A 418 -10.88 -28.60 1.67
C HIS A 418 -12.29 -29.16 1.87
N PRO A 419 -13.29 -28.29 2.09
CA PRO A 419 -14.68 -28.71 2.14
C PRO A 419 -15.17 -29.31 0.82
N SER A 420 -16.06 -30.30 0.92
CA SER A 420 -16.98 -30.67 -0.16
C SER A 420 -18.01 -29.56 -0.41
N GLU A 421 -18.79 -29.65 -1.49
CA GLU A 421 -19.92 -28.73 -1.73
C GLU A 421 -20.96 -28.76 -0.59
N ALA A 422 -21.07 -29.87 0.15
CA ALA A 422 -21.89 -29.94 1.36
C ALA A 422 -21.24 -29.15 2.51
N GLY A 423 -19.93 -29.30 2.72
CA GLY A 423 -19.17 -28.52 3.70
C GLY A 423 -19.22 -27.01 3.44
N TYR A 424 -19.02 -26.56 2.20
CA TYR A 424 -19.14 -25.14 1.85
C TYR A 424 -20.55 -24.57 2.09
N ARG A 425 -21.60 -25.38 1.86
CA ARG A 425 -22.96 -25.00 2.22
C ARG A 425 -23.09 -24.82 3.73
N THR A 426 -22.63 -25.79 4.52
CA THR A 426 -22.66 -25.73 5.98
C THR A 426 -21.91 -24.51 6.52
N MET A 427 -20.73 -24.18 5.97
CA MET A 427 -20.02 -22.94 6.30
C MET A 427 -20.85 -21.69 5.99
N GLY A 428 -21.37 -21.57 4.76
CA GLY A 428 -22.15 -20.40 4.35
C GLY A 428 -23.48 -20.23 5.11
N GLU A 429 -24.06 -21.33 5.58
CA GLU A 429 -25.25 -21.36 6.44
C GLU A 429 -24.94 -21.00 7.90
N ALA A 430 -23.76 -21.37 8.41
CA ALA A 430 -23.33 -21.08 9.77
C ALA A 430 -23.06 -19.59 10.06
N VAL A 431 -22.84 -18.77 9.02
CA VAL A 431 -22.64 -17.32 9.18
C VAL A 431 -23.93 -16.63 9.71
N PRO A 432 -23.92 -15.98 10.89
CA PRO A 432 -25.11 -15.29 11.40
C PRO A 432 -25.35 -13.97 10.67
N LEU A 433 -26.54 -13.79 10.06
CA LEU A 433 -26.82 -12.60 9.24
C LEU A 433 -26.99 -11.30 10.06
N ASN A 434 -27.29 -11.41 11.36
CA ASN A 434 -27.39 -10.28 12.29
C ASN A 434 -26.03 -9.59 12.57
N LEU A 435 -24.90 -10.21 12.21
CA LEU A 435 -23.60 -9.52 12.19
C LEU A 435 -23.58 -8.32 11.21
N PHE A 436 -24.48 -8.34 10.22
CA PHE A 436 -24.56 -7.37 9.14
C PHE A 436 -25.83 -6.52 9.15
N ASP A 437 -26.71 -6.69 10.15
CA ASP A 437 -27.85 -5.78 10.27
C ASP A 437 -27.36 -4.35 10.55
N GLY A 438 -28.03 -3.37 9.93
CA GLY A 438 -27.57 -1.99 9.91
C GLY A 438 -27.69 -1.26 11.26
N SER A 439 -28.05 -1.94 12.35
CA SER A 439 -28.26 -1.31 13.65
C SER A 439 -26.94 -0.74 14.19
N ARG A 440 -26.95 0.57 14.49
CA ARG A 440 -25.86 1.20 15.24
C ARG A 440 -25.93 0.71 16.68
N THR A 441 -25.27 -0.42 16.97
CA THR A 441 -24.98 -0.79 18.35
C THR A 441 -24.14 0.34 18.96
N PRO A 442 -24.64 1.05 19.99
CA PRO A 442 -23.85 2.13 20.59
C PRO A 442 -22.63 1.53 21.29
N ALA A 443 -21.47 2.16 21.11
CA ALA A 443 -20.27 1.80 21.86
C ALA A 443 -20.60 1.86 23.35
N ARG A 444 -20.45 0.73 24.06
CA ARG A 444 -20.68 0.68 25.50
C ARG A 444 -19.56 1.44 26.21
N SER A 445 -19.80 2.71 26.49
CA SER A 445 -19.03 3.46 27.48
C SER A 445 -19.07 2.70 28.82
N ARG A 446 -17.94 2.09 29.19
CA ARG A 446 -17.72 1.62 30.55
C ARG A 446 -17.30 2.81 31.40
N SER A 447 -18.30 3.51 31.95
CA SER A 447 -18.07 4.46 33.03
C SER A 447 -17.49 3.73 34.24
N VAL A 448 -16.19 3.91 34.50
CA VAL A 448 -15.57 3.51 35.77
C VAL A 448 -15.66 4.71 36.71
N ILE A 449 -16.71 4.74 37.54
CA ILE A 449 -16.75 5.63 38.71
C ILE A 449 -15.97 4.94 39.82
N GLY A 450 -14.70 5.31 39.97
CA GLY A 450 -13.84 4.89 41.07
C GLY A 450 -13.33 6.13 41.80
N VAL A 451 -13.88 6.40 42.98
CA VAL A 451 -13.43 7.51 43.83
C VAL A 451 -12.10 7.14 44.49
N ALA A 452 -11.07 7.96 44.29
CA ALA A 452 -9.81 7.89 45.03
C ALA A 452 -9.40 9.30 45.50
N ALA A 453 -8.88 9.38 46.72
CA ALA A 453 -8.58 10.61 47.45
C ALA A 453 -7.39 11.40 46.85
N PRO A 454 -7.26 12.72 47.12
CA PRO A 454 -6.24 13.55 46.49
C PRO A 454 -4.85 13.27 47.08
N VAL A 455 -3.92 12.81 46.23
CA VAL A 455 -2.50 12.88 46.51
C VAL A 455 -2.02 14.29 46.13
N SER A 456 -1.60 15.07 47.13
CA SER A 456 -1.03 16.40 46.91
C SER A 456 0.36 16.27 46.30
N VAL A 457 0.50 16.61 45.01
CA VAL A 457 1.81 16.70 44.34
C VAL A 457 2.28 18.15 44.36
N GLY A 458 3.47 18.38 44.92
CA GLY A 458 4.02 19.72 45.10
C GLY A 458 4.28 20.47 43.80
N SER A 459 4.14 21.79 43.86
CA SER A 459 4.40 22.71 42.76
C SER A 459 5.88 22.74 42.38
N ALA A 460 6.20 22.34 41.16
CA ALA A 460 7.52 22.55 40.55
C ALA A 460 7.38 23.01 39.09
N SER A 461 6.68 24.12 38.86
CA SER A 461 6.58 24.74 37.53
C SER A 461 7.84 25.54 37.18
N ARG A 462 8.90 24.86 36.72
CA ARG A 462 9.78 25.47 35.70
C ARG A 462 9.05 25.37 34.37
N SER A 463 8.80 26.51 33.73
CA SER A 463 8.17 26.54 32.41
C SER A 463 9.18 26.12 31.35
N GLU A 464 9.34 24.81 31.16
CA GLU A 464 10.08 24.28 30.01
C GLU A 464 9.35 24.65 28.70
N ASP A 465 10.14 24.95 27.68
CA ASP A 465 9.68 25.46 26.39
C ASP A 465 8.80 24.42 25.68
N ARG A 466 7.48 24.62 25.70
CA ARG A 466 6.47 23.68 25.14
C ARG A 466 6.49 23.55 23.61
N ARG A 467 7.50 24.07 22.93
CA ARG A 467 7.65 23.96 21.47
C ARG A 467 8.16 22.55 21.09
N PRO A 468 7.58 21.90 20.06
CA PRO A 468 8.07 20.61 19.59
C PRO A 468 9.51 20.75 19.07
N THR A 469 10.31 19.70 19.23
CA THR A 469 11.68 19.63 18.72
C THR A 469 11.78 18.61 17.59
N ILE A 470 12.75 18.80 16.70
CA ILE A 470 12.98 17.93 15.54
C ILE A 470 14.48 17.79 15.27
N ALA A 471 14.95 16.55 15.19
CA ALA A 471 16.26 16.21 14.63
C ALA A 471 16.11 15.87 13.15
N ILE A 472 16.99 16.43 12.31
CA ILE A 472 17.00 16.17 10.87
C ILE A 472 18.07 15.13 10.57
N THR A 473 17.71 14.08 9.85
CA THR A 473 18.65 13.04 9.43
C THR A 473 18.61 12.84 7.93
N PHE A 474 19.75 12.49 7.34
CA PHE A 474 19.91 12.27 5.91
C PHE A 474 20.53 10.91 5.65
N ASP A 475 19.78 10.04 5.00
CA ASP A 475 20.22 8.71 4.56
C ASP A 475 20.88 8.81 3.15
N ASP A 476 21.49 7.71 2.71
CA ASP A 476 22.12 7.52 1.39
C ASP A 476 23.30 8.44 1.04
N ILE A 477 24.06 8.96 2.02
CA ILE A 477 25.30 9.69 1.75
C ILE A 477 26.31 8.72 1.10
N PRO A 478 26.98 9.06 -0.02
CA PRO A 478 27.04 10.38 -0.67
C PRO A 478 26.06 10.65 -1.81
N ALA A 479 25.18 9.72 -2.17
CA ALA A 479 24.42 9.79 -3.42
C ALA A 479 23.05 9.09 -3.36
N HIS A 480 21.97 9.87 -3.42
CA HIS A 480 20.61 9.37 -3.63
C HIS A 480 20.01 9.88 -4.96
N GLY A 481 19.28 9.02 -5.67
CA GLY A 481 18.45 9.39 -6.83
C GLY A 481 19.22 9.97 -8.04
N PRO A 482 18.51 10.35 -9.12
CA PRO A 482 19.14 10.96 -10.30
C PRO A 482 19.56 12.42 -10.08
N LEU A 483 20.62 12.84 -10.77
CA LEU A 483 21.09 14.22 -10.83
C LEU A 483 20.43 14.99 -11.99
N VAL A 484 20.35 16.32 -11.87
CA VAL A 484 20.02 17.18 -13.02
C VAL A 484 21.26 17.46 -13.87
N GLN A 485 21.07 17.77 -15.15
CA GLN A 485 22.18 17.98 -16.09
C GLN A 485 23.15 19.06 -15.59
N GLY A 486 24.43 18.68 -15.40
CA GLY A 486 25.50 19.57 -14.96
C GLY A 486 25.64 19.75 -13.45
N GLN A 487 24.82 19.09 -12.63
CA GLN A 487 24.97 19.05 -11.17
C GLN A 487 25.81 17.85 -10.74
N THR A 488 26.66 18.02 -9.72
CA THR A 488 27.44 16.94 -9.08
C THR A 488 26.86 16.53 -7.71
N ARG A 489 27.29 15.40 -7.13
CA ARG A 489 26.91 15.03 -5.75
C ARG A 489 27.44 16.05 -4.75
N VAL A 490 28.62 16.61 -5.01
CA VAL A 490 29.21 17.68 -4.20
C VAL A 490 28.30 18.92 -4.17
N ASP A 491 27.65 19.28 -5.28
CA ASP A 491 26.74 20.42 -5.32
C ASP A 491 25.46 20.15 -4.51
N VAL A 492 24.91 18.94 -4.58
CA VAL A 492 23.76 18.50 -3.77
C VAL A 492 24.09 18.59 -2.28
N ILE A 493 25.23 18.03 -1.85
CA ILE A 493 25.68 18.09 -0.45
C ILE A 493 25.95 19.52 0.00
N ARG A 494 26.58 20.37 -0.84
CA ARG A 494 26.83 21.79 -0.50
C ARG A 494 25.54 22.59 -0.36
N ALA A 495 24.54 22.34 -1.20
CA ALA A 495 23.23 22.97 -1.09
C ALA A 495 22.51 22.54 0.20
N ILE A 496 22.53 21.25 0.54
CA ILE A 496 21.96 20.72 1.80
C ILE A 496 22.65 21.35 3.01
N THR A 497 23.98 21.24 3.09
CA THR A 497 24.78 21.73 4.23
C THR A 497 24.71 23.25 4.38
N GLY A 498 24.69 24.01 3.27
CA GLY A 498 24.49 25.46 3.27
C GLY A 498 23.11 25.87 3.79
N ALA A 499 22.05 25.16 3.38
CA ALA A 499 20.68 25.41 3.87
C ALA A 499 20.55 25.11 5.38
N LEU A 500 21.14 24.01 5.85
CA LEU A 500 21.20 23.65 7.28
C LEU A 500 21.94 24.72 8.09
N ALA A 501 23.11 25.16 7.63
CA ALA A 501 23.90 26.19 8.29
C ALA A 501 23.14 27.53 8.37
N ALA A 502 22.52 27.97 7.27
CA ALA A 502 21.70 29.19 7.22
C ALA A 502 20.47 29.12 8.14
N ALA A 503 19.89 27.93 8.31
CA ALA A 503 18.79 27.68 9.24
C ALA A 503 19.25 27.33 10.66
N GLN A 504 20.55 27.36 10.97
CA GLN A 504 21.12 26.90 12.24
C GLN A 504 20.54 25.55 12.68
N ALA A 505 20.32 24.66 11.72
CA ALA A 505 19.65 23.39 11.89
C ALA A 505 20.72 22.27 11.97
N PRO A 506 21.02 21.73 13.17
CA PRO A 506 21.85 20.53 13.26
C PRO A 506 21.19 19.37 12.49
N ALA A 507 22.04 18.55 11.87
CA ALA A 507 21.61 17.34 11.18
C ALA A 507 22.60 16.19 11.39
N PHE A 508 22.17 14.97 11.09
CA PHE A 508 22.99 13.75 11.18
C PHE A 508 22.93 12.99 9.85
N GLY A 509 24.07 12.57 9.32
CA GLY A 509 24.15 11.86 8.03
C GLY A 509 24.37 10.36 8.22
N PHE A 510 23.82 9.51 7.36
CA PHE A 510 24.05 8.07 7.33
C PHE A 510 24.72 7.68 6.01
N LEU A 511 25.87 7.01 6.11
CA LEU A 511 26.79 6.75 5.00
C LEU A 511 26.61 5.35 4.42
N ASN A 512 26.68 5.24 3.10
CA ASN A 512 26.87 4.00 2.33
C ASN A 512 28.16 4.11 1.50
N ALA A 513 29.26 3.51 1.97
CA ALA A 513 30.54 3.58 1.26
C ALA A 513 30.56 2.78 -0.07
N GLY A 514 29.54 1.97 -0.35
CA GLY A 514 29.32 1.32 -1.63
C GLY A 514 28.52 2.15 -2.65
N PHE A 515 28.09 3.37 -2.31
CA PHE A 515 27.41 4.28 -3.24
C PHE A 515 28.40 5.22 -3.94
N GLY A 516 28.14 5.49 -5.23
CA GLY A 516 29.00 6.36 -6.05
C GLY A 516 30.32 5.72 -6.51
N LEU A 517 30.40 4.38 -6.56
CA LEU A 517 31.59 3.64 -7.04
C LEU A 517 31.87 3.85 -8.54
N ASP A 518 30.89 4.32 -9.30
CA ASP A 518 30.99 4.79 -10.68
C ASP A 518 31.67 6.16 -10.81
N ALA A 519 31.67 6.96 -9.74
CA ALA A 519 32.30 8.28 -9.67
C ALA A 519 33.01 8.48 -8.31
N PRO A 520 34.02 7.65 -7.96
CA PRO A 520 34.59 7.56 -6.61
C PRO A 520 35.20 8.90 -6.13
N ASP A 521 35.72 9.68 -7.07
CA ASP A 521 36.27 11.01 -6.84
C ASP A 521 35.20 12.04 -6.43
N ASP A 522 34.00 11.98 -7.00
CA ASP A 522 32.86 12.83 -6.65
C ASP A 522 32.24 12.38 -5.33
N ALA A 523 32.09 11.06 -5.14
CA ALA A 523 31.65 10.44 -3.89
C ALA A 523 32.55 10.85 -2.70
N ALA A 524 33.88 10.74 -2.84
CA ALA A 524 34.83 11.14 -1.80
C ALA A 524 34.76 12.64 -1.50
N LYS A 525 34.63 13.50 -2.52
CA LYS A 525 34.46 14.95 -2.35
C LYS A 525 33.13 15.30 -1.69
N ALA A 526 32.06 14.56 -1.96
CA ALA A 526 30.75 14.74 -1.36
C ALA A 526 30.75 14.38 0.14
N ILE A 527 31.37 13.26 0.53
CA ILE A 527 31.61 12.90 1.94
C ILE A 527 32.47 13.98 2.62
N ALA A 528 33.54 14.43 1.97
CA ALA A 528 34.40 15.48 2.50
C ALA A 528 33.66 16.82 2.66
N ALA A 529 32.73 17.17 1.76
CA ALA A 529 31.91 18.37 1.88
C ALA A 529 30.93 18.30 3.07
N TRP A 530 30.30 17.15 3.30
CA TRP A 530 29.46 16.93 4.49
C TRP A 530 30.24 17.14 5.79
N ARG A 531 31.45 16.56 5.85
CA ARG A 531 32.35 16.67 7.00
C ARG A 531 32.95 18.06 7.19
N ALA A 532 33.23 18.78 6.10
CA ALA A 532 33.70 20.17 6.15
C ALA A 532 32.63 21.13 6.70
N ALA A 533 31.35 20.80 6.58
CA ALA A 533 30.24 21.51 7.24
C ALA A 533 30.09 21.18 8.74
N GLY A 534 30.96 20.33 9.30
CA GLY A 534 30.94 19.94 10.72
C GLY A 534 29.86 18.92 11.09
N LEU A 535 29.14 18.34 10.12
CA LEU A 535 28.02 17.44 10.40
C LEU A 535 28.49 16.00 10.71
N PRO A 536 27.92 15.35 11.74
CA PRO A 536 28.21 13.95 12.08
C PRO A 536 27.79 12.97 10.97
N LEU A 537 28.42 11.78 11.00
CA LEU A 537 28.11 10.64 10.14
C LEU A 537 27.85 9.39 10.98
N GLY A 538 26.99 8.50 10.48
CA GLY A 538 26.70 7.17 11.02
C GLY A 538 26.67 6.12 9.91
N ASN A 539 26.41 4.87 10.28
CA ASN A 539 26.46 3.72 9.40
C ASN A 539 25.07 3.38 8.83
N HIS A 540 24.97 3.23 7.50
CA HIS A 540 23.76 2.80 6.79
C HIS A 540 23.93 1.45 6.05
N THR A 541 24.87 0.61 6.48
CA THR A 541 25.46 -0.52 5.72
C THR A 541 26.27 -0.08 4.49
N TYR A 542 27.14 -0.94 3.98
CA TYR A 542 27.98 -0.61 2.83
C TYR A 542 27.18 -0.50 1.53
N SER A 543 26.28 -1.46 1.29
CA SER A 543 25.54 -1.64 0.03
C SER A 543 24.05 -1.29 0.10
N HIS A 544 23.59 -0.68 1.20
CA HIS A 544 22.17 -0.44 1.51
C HIS A 544 21.38 -1.78 1.56
N ALA A 545 21.95 -2.74 2.30
CA ALA A 545 21.43 -4.12 2.37
C ALA A 545 20.15 -4.22 3.21
N ASN A 546 19.11 -4.85 2.66
CA ASN A 546 17.86 -5.12 3.36
C ASN A 546 17.99 -6.36 4.28
N LEU A 547 17.86 -6.18 5.60
CA LEU A 547 18.01 -7.26 6.59
C LEU A 547 17.00 -8.41 6.38
N ASP A 548 15.76 -8.12 5.97
CA ASP A 548 14.76 -9.16 5.66
C ASP A 548 15.18 -10.04 4.48
N THR A 549 15.97 -9.50 3.55
CA THR A 549 16.39 -10.18 2.32
C THR A 549 17.69 -10.95 2.51
N VAL A 550 18.68 -10.34 3.16
CA VAL A 550 20.03 -10.94 3.27
C VAL A 550 20.23 -11.75 4.55
N GLY A 551 19.39 -11.56 5.56
CA GLY A 551 19.50 -12.22 6.87
C GLY A 551 20.65 -11.68 7.73
N ALA A 552 20.62 -12.00 9.03
CA ALA A 552 21.47 -11.37 10.03
C ALA A 552 22.98 -11.48 9.76
N ALA A 553 23.46 -12.63 9.26
CA ALA A 553 24.89 -12.86 9.03
C ALA A 553 25.46 -12.02 7.87
N ALA A 554 24.77 -11.99 6.72
CA ALA A 554 25.19 -11.18 5.58
C ALA A 554 24.99 -9.68 5.86
N PHE A 555 23.96 -9.32 6.62
CA PHE A 555 23.74 -7.95 7.07
C PHE A 555 24.87 -7.47 7.99
N ALA A 556 25.25 -8.24 9.01
CA ALA A 556 26.37 -7.93 9.91
C ALA A 556 27.70 -7.77 9.15
N ALA A 557 27.94 -8.61 8.13
CA ALA A 557 29.08 -8.45 7.25
C ALA A 557 29.05 -7.13 6.47
N ASP A 558 27.89 -6.72 5.94
CA ASP A 558 27.75 -5.48 5.17
C ASP A 558 27.73 -4.20 6.04
N VAL A 559 27.27 -4.29 7.29
CA VAL A 559 27.50 -3.29 8.35
C VAL A 559 28.99 -3.10 8.55
N GLY A 560 29.73 -4.20 8.77
CA GLY A 560 31.17 -4.22 9.01
C GLY A 560 32.01 -3.66 7.85
N ARG A 561 31.63 -3.96 6.60
CA ARG A 561 32.28 -3.41 5.40
C ARG A 561 32.26 -1.88 5.33
N ASN A 562 31.29 -1.24 5.98
CA ASN A 562 31.15 0.22 5.98
C ASN A 562 32.00 0.92 7.05
N GLU A 563 32.46 0.20 8.08
CA GLU A 563 33.07 0.79 9.28
C GLU A 563 34.41 1.45 9.02
N ALA A 564 35.29 0.85 8.20
CA ALA A 564 36.59 1.43 7.90
C ALA A 564 36.49 2.73 7.05
N PRO A 565 35.71 2.79 5.94
CA PRO A 565 35.42 4.05 5.26
C PRO A 565 34.74 5.10 6.15
N LEU A 566 33.76 4.69 6.95
CA LEU A 566 33.03 5.58 7.86
C LEU A 566 33.95 6.18 8.92
N GLY A 567 34.76 5.37 9.60
CA GLY A 567 35.71 5.85 10.60
C GLY A 567 36.75 6.82 10.02
N ALA A 568 37.22 6.56 8.79
CA ALA A 568 38.14 7.45 8.07
C ALA A 568 37.49 8.81 7.70
N ALA A 569 36.19 8.83 7.44
CA ALA A 569 35.42 10.05 7.16
C ALA A 569 35.02 10.81 8.44
N ALA A 570 34.60 10.08 9.48
CA ALA A 570 34.01 10.62 10.71
C ALA A 570 35.02 11.29 11.67
N LYS A 571 36.33 11.15 11.45
CA LYS A 571 37.45 11.91 12.09
C LYS A 571 37.08 12.65 13.39
N GLY A 572 37.08 11.94 14.50
CA GLY A 572 36.91 12.51 15.85
C GLY A 572 35.47 12.76 16.32
N THR A 573 34.44 12.49 15.51
CA THR A 573 33.04 12.42 15.98
C THR A 573 32.59 10.97 16.16
N ASP A 574 31.80 10.69 17.19
CA ASP A 574 31.22 9.36 17.43
C ASP A 574 30.23 8.98 16.30
N TRP A 575 30.61 7.98 15.52
CA TRP A 575 29.89 7.48 14.35
C TRP A 575 29.11 6.18 14.62
N HIS A 576 29.07 5.71 15.88
CA HIS A 576 28.29 4.53 16.30
C HIS A 576 26.81 4.89 16.45
N TRP A 577 26.25 5.40 15.36
CA TRP A 577 24.83 5.62 15.11
C TRP A 577 24.48 4.85 13.85
N PHE A 578 23.47 3.99 13.94
CA PHE A 578 23.08 3.08 12.87
C PHE A 578 21.68 3.42 12.35
N ARG A 579 21.49 3.36 11.04
CA ARG A 579 20.18 3.41 10.41
C ARG A 579 20.00 2.13 9.59
N TYR A 580 18.93 1.39 9.84
CA TYR A 580 18.56 0.23 9.03
C TYR A 580 18.10 0.69 7.63
N PRO A 581 18.72 0.21 6.53
CA PRO A 581 18.18 0.35 5.18
C PRO A 581 16.72 -0.08 5.12
N PHE A 582 15.90 0.69 4.41
CA PHE A 582 14.44 0.49 4.31
C PHE A 582 13.69 0.46 5.66
N LEU A 583 14.33 0.87 6.77
CA LEU A 583 13.87 0.64 8.14
C LEU A 583 13.60 -0.84 8.48
N SER A 584 14.23 -1.76 7.74
CA SER A 584 14.06 -3.21 7.91
C SER A 584 14.89 -3.71 9.11
N GLU A 585 14.23 -3.89 10.25
CA GLU A 585 14.84 -4.46 11.46
C GLU A 585 14.85 -6.00 11.50
N GLY A 586 14.30 -6.70 10.50
CA GLY A 586 14.17 -8.15 10.49
C GLY A 586 12.78 -8.64 10.92
N ARG A 587 12.07 -9.28 9.98
CA ARG A 587 10.71 -9.84 10.15
C ARG A 587 10.62 -10.93 11.22
N SER A 588 11.67 -11.71 11.43
CA SER A 588 11.71 -12.71 12.50
C SER A 588 12.43 -12.15 13.73
N PRO A 589 11.93 -12.41 14.95
CA PRO A 589 12.63 -12.02 16.18
C PRO A 589 14.08 -12.51 16.20
N ALA A 590 14.34 -13.75 15.75
CA ALA A 590 15.70 -14.29 15.69
C ALA A 590 16.65 -13.49 14.77
N VAL A 591 16.20 -13.06 13.58
CA VAL A 591 17.03 -12.26 12.66
C VAL A 591 17.25 -10.85 13.23
N ARG A 592 16.19 -10.23 13.77
CA ARG A 592 16.28 -8.91 14.40
C ARG A 592 17.19 -8.91 15.61
N ASP A 593 17.00 -9.87 16.52
CA ASP A 593 17.69 -9.92 17.79
C ASP A 593 19.18 -10.30 17.57
N ALA A 594 19.49 -11.12 16.55
CA ALA A 594 20.86 -11.35 16.09
C ALA A 594 21.52 -10.09 15.49
N ALA A 595 20.81 -9.34 14.63
CA ALA A 595 21.31 -8.09 14.08
C ALA A 595 21.51 -7.01 15.16
N ARG A 596 20.58 -6.89 16.12
CA ARG A 596 20.69 -5.99 17.28
C ARG A 596 21.84 -6.40 18.20
N ALA A 597 22.09 -7.70 18.37
CA ALA A 597 23.23 -8.19 19.14
C ALA A 597 24.58 -7.88 18.48
N ASP A 598 24.72 -8.03 17.16
CA ASP A 598 25.92 -7.63 16.41
C ASP A 598 26.14 -6.11 16.47
N LEU A 599 25.10 -5.31 16.20
CA LEU A 599 25.15 -3.85 16.32
C LEU A 599 25.53 -3.41 17.75
N ARG A 600 24.98 -4.07 18.78
CA ARG A 600 25.34 -3.83 20.18
C ARG A 600 26.80 -4.18 20.47
N ALA A 601 27.28 -5.31 19.96
CA ALA A 601 28.67 -5.73 20.15
C ALA A 601 29.68 -4.76 19.50
N ARG A 602 29.26 -4.07 18.43
CA ARG A 602 29.99 -2.98 17.77
C ARG A 602 29.78 -1.59 18.42
N GLY A 603 28.93 -1.49 19.46
CA GLY A 603 28.69 -0.25 20.19
C GLY A 603 27.69 0.73 19.56
N TYR A 604 26.90 0.31 18.56
CA TYR A 604 25.91 1.19 17.94
C TYR A 604 24.72 1.51 18.85
N ARG A 605 24.23 2.73 18.72
CA ARG A 605 22.81 3.09 18.93
C ARG A 605 22.12 3.07 17.57
N VAL A 606 20.85 2.71 17.51
CA VAL A 606 20.05 2.83 16.27
C VAL A 606 19.33 4.17 16.29
N ALA A 607 19.43 4.93 15.21
CA ALA A 607 18.55 6.07 14.98
C ALA A 607 17.16 5.56 14.58
N ALA A 608 16.14 5.96 15.31
CA ALA A 608 14.74 5.67 15.02
C ALA A 608 14.15 6.65 13.98
N VAL A 609 12.97 6.34 13.44
CA VAL A 609 12.19 7.28 12.61
C VAL A 609 10.82 7.48 13.23
N THR A 610 10.50 8.72 13.54
CA THR A 610 9.16 9.12 14.02
C THR A 610 8.48 10.11 13.08
N MET A 611 9.18 10.58 12.05
CA MET A 611 8.62 11.39 10.97
C MET A 611 9.29 11.08 9.62
N SER A 612 8.49 10.83 8.60
CA SER A 612 8.91 10.69 7.19
C SER A 612 7.74 11.11 6.30
N PHE A 613 8.05 11.59 5.10
CA PHE A 613 7.07 11.85 4.04
C PHE A 613 7.47 11.29 2.67
N ASN A 614 8.42 10.35 2.63
CA ASN A 614 8.93 9.69 1.41
C ASN A 614 9.48 10.68 0.36
N ASP A 615 10.21 11.70 0.85
CA ASP A 615 10.87 12.78 0.11
C ASP A 615 11.61 12.30 -1.16
N PHE A 616 12.30 11.16 -1.06
CA PHE A 616 13.00 10.48 -2.16
C PHE A 616 12.19 10.39 -3.45
N SER A 617 10.86 10.19 -3.34
CA SER A 617 9.93 9.97 -4.46
C SER A 617 9.88 11.13 -5.45
N TRP A 618 10.21 12.36 -5.03
CA TRP A 618 10.20 13.53 -5.90
C TRP A 618 11.45 13.64 -6.79
N ASN A 619 12.58 13.02 -6.42
CA ASN A 619 13.85 13.19 -7.14
C ASN A 619 13.80 12.74 -8.62
N PRO A 620 13.24 11.56 -8.98
CA PRO A 620 13.11 11.16 -10.38
C PRO A 620 12.24 12.11 -11.20
N VAL A 621 11.13 12.59 -10.62
CA VAL A 621 10.18 13.48 -11.30
C VAL A 621 10.79 14.87 -11.50
N TYR A 622 11.53 15.38 -10.50
CA TYR A 622 12.28 16.62 -10.62
C TYR A 622 13.39 16.55 -11.68
N ALA A 623 14.12 15.43 -11.76
CA ALA A 623 15.13 15.23 -12.79
C ALA A 623 14.50 15.27 -14.20
N ALA A 624 13.39 14.56 -14.41
CA ALA A 624 12.63 14.59 -15.66
C ALA A 624 12.11 16.01 -16.02
N CYS A 625 11.55 16.73 -15.05
CA CYS A 625 11.11 18.11 -15.25
C CYS A 625 12.25 19.08 -15.54
N SER A 626 13.43 18.85 -14.95
CA SER A 626 14.62 19.68 -15.16
C SER A 626 15.16 19.52 -16.59
N VAL A 627 15.14 18.29 -17.14
CA VAL A 627 15.47 18.04 -18.57
C VAL A 627 14.50 18.79 -19.49
N LYS A 628 13.19 18.72 -19.21
CA LYS A 628 12.15 19.44 -19.97
C LYS A 628 12.11 20.96 -19.71
N ARG A 629 12.85 21.46 -18.71
CA ARG A 629 12.86 22.84 -18.22
C ARG A 629 11.45 23.39 -17.88
N ASP A 630 10.55 22.51 -17.45
CA ASP A 630 9.16 22.88 -17.15
C ASP A 630 9.04 23.52 -15.77
N ALA A 631 9.18 24.85 -15.73
CA ALA A 631 9.05 25.63 -14.50
C ALA A 631 7.66 25.50 -13.85
N GLY A 632 6.61 25.25 -14.63
CA GLY A 632 5.24 25.10 -14.12
C GLY A 632 5.03 23.76 -13.42
N ALA A 633 5.58 22.68 -13.98
CA ALA A 633 5.59 21.37 -13.34
C ALA A 633 6.52 21.33 -12.12
N ILE A 634 7.69 21.97 -12.18
CA ILE A 634 8.58 22.13 -11.02
C ILE A 634 7.82 22.85 -9.89
N ALA A 635 7.14 23.97 -10.15
CA ALA A 635 6.36 24.66 -9.12
C ALA A 635 5.27 23.79 -8.47
N LYS A 636 4.62 22.89 -9.24
CA LYS A 636 3.66 21.90 -8.71
C LYS A 636 4.33 20.84 -7.83
N LEU A 637 5.52 20.35 -8.21
CA LEU A 637 6.33 19.45 -7.38
C LEU A 637 6.70 20.13 -6.05
N GLU A 638 7.18 21.38 -6.09
CA GLU A 638 7.55 22.14 -4.88
C GLU A 638 6.37 22.32 -3.93
N ALA A 639 5.16 22.58 -4.46
CA ALA A 639 3.94 22.72 -3.67
C ALA A 639 3.51 21.39 -3.02
N SER A 640 3.53 20.27 -3.77
CA SER A 640 3.17 18.95 -3.23
C SER A 640 4.12 18.47 -2.14
N PHE A 641 5.42 18.68 -2.31
CA PHE A 641 6.47 18.32 -1.34
C PHE A 641 6.26 19.01 0.01
N LEU A 642 5.98 20.32 0.00
CA LEU A 642 5.68 21.07 1.23
C LEU A 642 4.32 20.72 1.83
N GLY A 643 3.34 20.32 0.99
CA GLY A 643 2.05 19.81 1.43
C GLY A 643 2.19 18.53 2.24
N ASP A 644 2.89 17.54 1.70
CA ASP A 644 3.10 16.24 2.34
C ASP A 644 4.03 16.34 3.56
N ALA A 645 5.09 17.15 3.50
CA ALA A 645 5.93 17.45 4.66
C ALA A 645 5.13 18.06 5.83
N ARG A 646 4.20 18.97 5.54
CA ARG A 646 3.27 19.54 6.54
C ARG A 646 2.30 18.50 7.07
N ALA A 647 1.71 17.67 6.19
CA ALA A 647 0.77 16.62 6.58
C ALA A 647 1.43 15.57 7.48
N ALA A 648 2.63 15.09 7.12
CA ALA A 648 3.41 14.15 7.92
C ALA A 648 3.76 14.71 9.31
N ALA A 649 4.17 15.97 9.40
CA ALA A 649 4.49 16.61 10.68
C ALA A 649 3.26 16.83 11.58
N LEU A 650 2.11 17.19 11.00
CA LEU A 650 0.85 17.21 11.75
C LEU A 650 0.46 15.79 12.21
N ALA A 651 0.69 14.76 11.39
CA ALA A 651 0.36 13.37 11.71
C ALA A 651 1.22 12.83 12.86
N ALA A 652 2.54 12.98 12.77
CA ALA A 652 3.49 12.58 13.82
C ALA A 652 3.14 13.24 15.16
N ARG A 653 2.86 14.55 15.16
CA ARG A 653 2.44 15.28 16.36
C ARG A 653 1.11 14.81 16.94
N ALA A 654 0.15 14.50 16.08
CA ALA A 654 -1.14 13.97 16.50
C ALA A 654 -0.99 12.55 17.09
N ARG A 655 -0.10 11.71 16.54
CA ARG A 655 0.23 10.36 17.05
C ARG A 655 0.91 10.40 18.41
N ALA A 656 1.96 11.21 18.57
CA ALA A 656 2.62 11.37 19.86
C ALA A 656 1.63 11.81 20.95
N LYS A 657 0.77 12.79 20.66
CA LYS A 657 -0.25 13.26 21.62
C LYS A 657 -1.31 12.20 21.93
N ALA A 658 -1.76 11.43 20.95
CA ALA A 658 -2.74 10.36 21.15
C ALA A 658 -2.16 9.18 21.95
N GLN A 659 -0.89 8.84 21.76
CA GLN A 659 -0.24 7.66 22.34
C GLN A 659 0.44 7.95 23.69
N LEU A 660 0.95 9.17 23.88
CA LEU A 660 1.84 9.55 24.99
C LEU A 660 1.34 10.77 25.77
N GLY A 661 0.24 11.41 25.34
CA GLY A 661 -0.29 12.63 25.96
C GLY A 661 0.53 13.90 25.70
N ARG A 662 1.64 13.82 24.95
CA ARG A 662 2.58 14.92 24.72
C ARG A 662 3.21 14.86 23.32
N ASP A 663 3.82 15.97 22.90
CA ASP A 663 4.83 15.92 21.82
C ASP A 663 6.09 15.18 22.34
N ILE A 664 6.79 14.48 21.45
CA ILE A 664 8.17 13.99 21.65
C ILE A 664 9.12 14.83 20.78
N PRO A 665 10.45 14.77 20.98
CA PRO A 665 11.39 15.15 19.93
C PRO A 665 11.20 14.22 18.73
N TYR A 666 10.99 14.76 17.54
CA TYR A 666 10.80 13.95 16.33
C TYR A 666 12.12 13.73 15.60
N VAL A 667 12.33 12.54 15.04
CA VAL A 667 13.46 12.25 14.15
C VAL A 667 12.90 12.17 12.73
N LEU A 668 13.28 13.15 11.90
CA LEU A 668 12.89 13.25 10.49
C LEU A 668 13.90 12.52 9.61
N LEU A 669 13.39 11.56 8.86
CA LEU A 669 14.09 10.92 7.74
C LEU A 669 14.03 11.80 6.48
N MET A 670 15.19 12.04 5.86
CA MET A 670 15.38 12.65 4.53
C MET A 670 16.44 11.85 3.76
N HIS A 671 16.57 12.09 2.46
CA HIS A 671 17.63 11.54 1.60
C HIS A 671 18.46 12.67 0.97
N VAL A 672 19.68 12.37 0.49
CA VAL A 672 20.56 13.36 -0.17
C VAL A 672 20.28 13.50 -1.68
N GLY A 673 19.02 13.77 -2.03
CA GLY A 673 18.57 13.96 -3.41
C GLY A 673 18.70 15.40 -3.93
N ALA A 674 18.72 15.54 -5.25
CA ALA A 674 18.81 16.83 -5.95
C ALA A 674 17.61 17.75 -5.72
N PHE A 675 16.41 17.18 -5.53
CA PHE A 675 15.20 17.94 -5.19
C PHE A 675 15.13 18.27 -3.70
N ASP A 676 15.61 17.37 -2.84
CA ASP A 676 15.66 17.62 -1.39
C ASP A 676 16.59 18.79 -1.09
N ALA A 677 17.77 18.82 -1.73
CA ALA A 677 18.69 19.96 -1.70
C ALA A 677 18.05 21.29 -2.16
N ARG A 678 17.19 21.26 -3.18
CA ARG A 678 16.45 22.44 -3.67
C ARG A 678 15.37 22.88 -2.68
N MET A 679 14.68 21.93 -2.06
CA MET A 679 13.51 22.19 -1.21
C MET A 679 13.87 22.45 0.26
N LEU A 680 15.04 22.02 0.72
CA LEU A 680 15.44 22.09 2.12
C LEU A 680 15.31 23.49 2.74
N PRO A 681 15.70 24.62 2.10
CA PRO A 681 15.46 25.95 2.65
C PRO A 681 13.98 26.23 2.95
N LYS A 682 13.07 25.79 2.06
CA LYS A 682 11.61 25.97 2.22
C LYS A 682 11.05 25.01 3.28
N LEU A 683 11.56 23.78 3.35
CA LEU A 683 11.19 22.80 4.37
C LEU A 683 11.59 23.26 5.79
N LEU A 684 12.79 23.81 5.94
CA LEU A 684 13.30 24.37 7.20
C LEU A 684 12.50 25.60 7.65
N ALA A 685 12.10 26.46 6.70
CA ALA A 685 11.18 27.57 6.98
C ALA A 685 9.81 27.07 7.43
N LEU A 686 9.21 26.13 6.70
CA LEU A 686 7.92 25.50 7.02
C LEU A 686 7.91 24.90 8.44
N TYR A 687 8.95 24.15 8.84
CA TYR A 687 8.97 23.56 10.19
C TYR A 687 9.17 24.62 11.29
N ARG A 688 9.93 25.69 11.03
CA ARG A 688 10.00 26.85 11.95
C ARG A 688 8.64 27.54 12.09
N GLU A 689 7.91 27.75 10.98
CA GLU A 689 6.53 28.29 10.99
C GLU A 689 5.55 27.39 11.75
N MET A 690 5.70 26.06 11.65
CA MET A 690 4.93 25.08 12.43
C MET A 690 5.35 25.01 13.92
N GLY A 691 6.31 25.83 14.34
CA GLY A 691 6.75 25.99 15.72
C GLY A 691 7.84 25.02 16.17
N PHE A 692 8.47 24.27 15.25
CA PHE A 692 9.55 23.34 15.60
C PHE A 692 10.86 24.07 15.90
N ARG A 693 11.60 23.56 16.90
CA ARG A 693 13.01 23.85 17.13
C ARG A 693 13.88 22.70 16.61
N PHE A 694 14.94 23.03 15.86
CA PHE A 694 15.93 22.04 15.44
C PHE A 694 16.82 21.64 16.61
N VAL A 695 17.07 20.34 16.76
CA VAL A 695 17.95 19.72 17.77
C VAL A 695 18.81 18.63 17.14
N THR A 696 19.92 18.26 17.77
CA THR A 696 20.75 17.15 17.30
C THR A 696 20.06 15.80 17.51
N LEU A 697 20.48 14.77 16.76
CA LEU A 697 19.97 13.40 16.94
C LEU A 697 20.17 12.86 18.38
N PRO A 698 21.35 13.01 19.02
CA PRO A 698 21.52 12.62 20.42
C PRO A 698 20.62 13.37 21.41
N GLU A 699 20.31 14.65 21.17
CA GLU A 699 19.36 15.41 22.01
C GLU A 699 17.91 14.93 21.82
N ALA A 700 17.53 14.53 20.61
CA ALA A 700 16.20 13.99 20.34
C ALA A 700 16.00 12.60 20.96
N GLU A 701 16.98 11.70 20.80
CA GLU A 701 16.90 10.32 21.32
C GLU A 701 17.31 10.17 22.79
N ALA A 702 17.62 11.27 23.47
CA ALA A 702 17.67 11.32 24.93
C ALA A 702 16.26 11.24 25.57
N ASP A 703 15.17 11.45 24.81
CA ASP A 703 13.81 11.24 25.32
C ASP A 703 13.57 9.75 25.61
N PRO A 704 13.03 9.38 26.79
CA PRO A 704 12.76 7.99 27.17
C PRO A 704 11.93 7.17 26.17
N TYR A 705 11.17 7.82 25.29
CA TYR A 705 10.51 7.17 24.16
C TYR A 705 11.49 6.34 23.31
N TYR A 706 12.71 6.84 23.09
CA TYR A 706 13.74 6.22 22.24
C TYR A 706 14.62 5.19 22.97
N ALA A 707 14.31 4.81 24.21
CA ALA A 707 15.14 3.91 25.01
C ALA A 707 15.55 2.60 24.28
N ARG A 708 14.66 2.01 23.47
CA ARG A 708 14.95 0.78 22.68
C ARG A 708 15.74 1.01 21.39
N ALA A 709 15.90 2.27 20.98
CA ALA A 709 16.77 2.67 19.87
C ALA A 709 18.20 2.85 20.35
N VAL A 710 18.37 3.52 21.50
CA VAL A 710 19.70 3.79 22.10
C VAL A 710 20.26 2.61 22.91
N ASP A 711 19.42 1.83 23.61
CA ASP A 711 19.85 0.61 24.30
C ASP A 711 19.40 -0.64 23.52
N LEU A 712 20.34 -1.18 22.74
CA LEU A 712 20.16 -2.42 21.98
C LEU A 712 20.16 -3.68 22.85
N SER A 713 20.32 -3.57 24.18
CA SER A 713 20.00 -4.65 25.11
C SER A 713 18.50 -4.93 25.21
N LEU A 714 17.68 -3.92 24.96
CA LEU A 714 16.22 -4.01 25.05
C LEU A 714 15.64 -4.70 23.80
N PRO A 715 14.55 -5.47 23.93
CA PRO A 715 13.88 -6.08 22.78
C PRO A 715 13.42 -5.06 21.75
N GLY A 716 13.67 -5.35 20.47
CA GLY A 716 13.19 -4.56 19.35
C GLY A 716 11.69 -4.74 19.05
N PRO A 717 11.16 -4.08 18.00
CA PRO A 717 11.86 -3.14 17.13
C PRO A 717 12.14 -1.80 17.84
N THR A 718 12.86 -0.90 17.16
CA THR A 718 12.93 0.50 17.56
C THR A 718 11.55 1.16 17.58
N PRO A 719 11.33 2.16 18.45
CA PRO A 719 10.03 2.76 18.64
C PRO A 719 9.69 3.67 17.46
N SER A 720 8.48 3.50 16.91
CA SER A 720 7.95 4.30 15.80
C SER A 720 6.55 4.83 16.12
N LEU A 721 6.24 6.01 15.59
CA LEU A 721 4.89 6.60 15.68
C LEU A 721 4.00 6.02 14.57
N ALA A 722 3.68 4.74 14.70
CA ALA A 722 2.71 4.02 13.87
C ALA A 722 1.30 4.09 14.50
N GLY A 723 0.25 4.09 13.67
CA GLY A 723 -1.16 4.15 14.12
C GLY A 723 -1.86 5.51 13.88
N PRO A 724 -3.13 5.67 14.31
CA PRO A 724 -3.92 6.90 14.14
C PRO A 724 -3.33 8.06 14.98
N PRO A 725 -3.55 9.35 14.60
CA PRO A 725 -4.84 9.89 14.14
C PRO A 725 -5.01 10.11 12.64
N ALA A 726 -6.27 10.31 12.26
CA ALA A 726 -6.74 10.53 10.90
C ALA A 726 -6.32 11.91 10.37
N LEU A 727 -5.21 11.95 9.64
CA LEU A 727 -4.93 12.97 8.63
C LEU A 727 -4.95 12.33 7.24
N PRO A 728 -5.05 13.12 6.15
CA PRO A 728 -5.01 12.59 4.79
C PRO A 728 -3.75 11.75 4.56
N ALA A 729 -3.88 10.71 3.73
CA ALA A 729 -2.72 10.03 3.18
C ALA A 729 -1.83 11.02 2.41
N LEU A 730 -0.52 10.82 2.46
CA LEU A 730 0.43 11.60 1.69
C LEU A 730 0.16 11.43 0.19
N ALA A 731 0.12 12.53 -0.56
CA ALA A 731 -0.30 12.53 -1.96
C ALA A 731 0.81 12.08 -2.92
N GLY A 732 2.08 12.21 -2.53
CA GLY A 732 3.24 11.97 -3.36
C GLY A 732 3.48 13.07 -4.41
N PRO A 733 4.50 12.89 -5.28
CA PRO A 733 4.68 13.75 -6.44
C PRO A 733 3.47 13.61 -7.40
N PRO A 734 2.94 14.70 -7.98
CA PRO A 734 1.75 14.61 -8.84
C PRO A 734 2.02 13.77 -10.09
N ALA A 735 1.13 12.81 -10.34
CA ALA A 735 1.25 11.89 -11.47
C ALA A 735 1.24 12.61 -12.83
N GLY A 736 2.02 12.10 -13.79
CA GLY A 736 2.09 12.62 -15.16
C GLY A 736 2.84 13.95 -15.32
N LEU A 737 3.47 14.49 -14.26
CA LEU A 737 4.38 15.63 -14.42
C LEU A 737 5.66 15.18 -15.12
N CYS A 738 5.92 15.78 -16.28
CA CYS A 738 7.18 15.64 -17.02
C CYS A 738 7.55 14.22 -17.46
N SER A 739 6.63 13.24 -17.34
CA SER A 739 6.66 11.96 -18.06
C SER A 739 6.67 12.17 -19.57
#